data_AF-A0A1W9P8D4-F1
#
_entry.id   AF-A0A1W9P8D4-F1
#
_cell.length_a   1.000
_cell.length_b   1.000
_cell.length_c   1.000
_cell.angle_alpha   90.00
_cell.angle_beta   90.00
_cell.angle_gamma   90.00
#
_symmetry.space_group_name_H-M   'P 1'
#
loop_
_entity.id
_entity.type
_entity.pdbx_description
1 polymer ?
#
loop_
_entity_poly.entity_id
_entity_poly.type
_entity_poly.pdbx_seq_one_letter_code
_entity_poly.pdbx_strand_id
1 'polypeptide(L)'
;MRKKMFYKQIFALLTILLVTYSFVGRLFCKEKKTNYYVLKLSSIGIINPEKTKEARRVNDLIIYKNRLYIGSGDAVKNTGATDVLYYDFKTRGFINEFSVDEEAIYRYKIIGNRLIIPGSDATEDWTLGNIYILTDNGWVKKRAVPNAVHINDIVSFLGKWYIATGDYFTLGDANVSFGGVFCSEDEGNNWELVYSSPSDNRTVSRISSLVVYKNKLYVFPYGFITIKKDEVPKKYQQFLRKPFKDNKYLVLKNDLFGQSEGVIYDGKSWSYLDIVKQPNICYISPFVFKNKLIMSVIAGKFVDYLSLADRAGKNVSSSLFVYDGNKTVKLSVKYTLLRDVVIKKNCLFLLLEKNGEFYIAETSDLKKWKFYAIPPSVSTPLSIEFYGSSFYIGTKDGNIFKSVGIMKKQALDETEPVRFFGVARLPKEGLWYWGAITGWKKEGELGKIECAIRKNNQITVRTDNVSSFNIFIPFSEVEKEKPITLIIDGKIAFRDTIGNHKEFVCTLDEKNLWYVNKGMDDKKTFHYKPIFIGMCSETLSHTDEHFPVASFVADVIRQAVSADVAIIPSSIIKDDLIKGRISLEKLFSLVSPDTIWTFNVNGAELYKMVNFNIKQVNNKRCSISGFSFTYKRGAKCEDNNVVKTSLDPAKNYTVATTHELIKKMKEYLGGETNSKRGYISVINSLIDWFKKNKKISTIKQRINSI
;
A
#
# COMPACT_ATOMS: atom_id res chain seq x y z
N MET A 1 -71.56 -0.58 -24.02
CA MET A 1 -70.73 -1.77 -23.69
C MET A 1 -69.66 -2.12 -24.74
N ARG A 2 -69.90 -2.01 -26.06
CA ARG A 2 -68.93 -2.44 -27.10
C ARG A 2 -67.56 -1.73 -27.11
N LYS A 3 -67.48 -0.42 -26.78
CA LYS A 3 -66.19 0.30 -26.73
C LYS A 3 -65.22 -0.22 -25.65
N LYS A 4 -65.71 -0.63 -24.46
CA LYS A 4 -64.84 -1.17 -23.39
C LYS A 4 -64.23 -2.52 -23.73
N MET A 5 -64.89 -3.31 -24.57
CA MET A 5 -64.40 -4.63 -24.98
C MET A 5 -63.27 -4.52 -26.02
N PHE A 6 -63.36 -3.53 -26.93
CA PHE A 6 -62.35 -3.25 -27.95
C PHE A 6 -61.01 -2.80 -27.33
N TYR A 7 -61.03 -1.93 -26.32
CA TYR A 7 -59.81 -1.51 -25.62
C TYR A 7 -59.13 -2.63 -24.85
N LYS A 8 -59.88 -3.57 -24.26
CA LYS A 8 -59.30 -4.73 -23.58
C LYS A 8 -58.60 -5.69 -24.56
N GLN A 9 -59.16 -5.88 -25.76
CA GLN A 9 -58.53 -6.72 -26.78
C GLN A 9 -57.26 -6.08 -27.37
N ILE A 10 -57.26 -4.76 -27.61
CA ILE A 10 -56.06 -4.04 -28.06
C ILE A 10 -54.96 -4.08 -26.99
N PHE A 11 -55.30 -3.88 -25.71
CA PHE A 11 -54.32 -3.91 -24.63
C PHE A 11 -53.72 -5.31 -24.44
N ALA A 12 -54.52 -6.37 -24.56
CA ALA A 12 -54.03 -7.75 -24.52
C ALA A 12 -53.09 -8.06 -25.70
N LEU A 13 -53.43 -7.61 -26.92
CA LEU A 13 -52.56 -7.78 -28.09
C LEU A 13 -51.23 -7.04 -27.95
N LEU A 14 -51.24 -5.79 -27.47
CA LEU A 14 -50.02 -5.01 -27.19
C LEU A 14 -49.15 -5.66 -26.12
N THR A 15 -49.76 -6.24 -25.09
CA THR A 15 -49.03 -6.95 -24.03
C THR A 15 -48.37 -8.21 -24.58
N ILE A 16 -49.08 -9.00 -25.41
CA ILE A 16 -48.52 -10.19 -26.06
C ILE A 16 -47.40 -9.80 -27.05
N LEU A 17 -47.54 -8.70 -27.78
CA LEU A 17 -46.50 -8.20 -28.68
C LEU A 17 -45.23 -7.77 -27.91
N LEU A 18 -45.38 -7.08 -26.77
CA LEU A 18 -44.26 -6.67 -25.91
C LEU A 18 -43.57 -7.87 -25.24
N VAL A 19 -44.34 -8.87 -24.79
CA VAL A 19 -43.80 -10.10 -24.19
C VAL A 19 -43.06 -10.94 -25.26
N THR A 20 -43.61 -11.08 -26.47
CA THR A 20 -42.94 -11.81 -27.55
C THR A 20 -41.70 -11.07 -28.07
N TYR A 21 -41.72 -9.74 -28.17
CA TYR A 21 -40.53 -8.96 -28.55
C TYR A 21 -39.40 -9.06 -27.51
N SER A 22 -39.74 -9.09 -26.22
CA SER A 22 -38.77 -9.30 -25.15
C SER A 22 -38.21 -10.74 -25.10
N PHE A 23 -38.99 -11.74 -25.50
CA PHE A 23 -38.56 -13.14 -25.56
C PHE A 23 -37.69 -13.42 -26.81
N VAL A 24 -38.06 -12.86 -27.97
CA VAL A 24 -37.29 -12.95 -29.22
C VAL A 24 -35.98 -12.17 -29.10
N GLY A 25 -35.98 -10.99 -28.45
CA GLY A 25 -34.76 -10.25 -28.14
C GLY A 25 -33.78 -11.01 -27.24
N ARG A 26 -34.27 -11.89 -26.34
CA ARG A 26 -33.43 -12.78 -25.53
C ARG A 26 -32.91 -13.99 -26.30
N LEU A 27 -33.65 -14.51 -27.28
CA LEU A 27 -33.24 -15.66 -28.10
C LEU A 27 -32.19 -15.30 -29.18
N PHE A 28 -32.16 -14.04 -29.66
CA PHE A 28 -31.18 -13.60 -30.67
C PHE A 28 -29.97 -12.85 -30.14
N CYS A 29 -29.91 -12.58 -28.83
CA CYS A 29 -28.67 -12.10 -28.20
C CYS A 29 -27.77 -13.31 -27.89
N LYS A 30 -27.29 -14.00 -28.94
CA LYS A 30 -26.08 -14.82 -28.83
C LYS A 30 -24.95 -13.87 -28.44
N GLU A 31 -24.70 -13.71 -27.14
CA GLU A 31 -23.48 -13.07 -26.66
C GLU A 31 -22.33 -13.69 -27.44
N LYS A 32 -21.66 -12.87 -28.27
CA LYS A 32 -20.47 -13.33 -29.00
C LYS A 32 -19.55 -13.97 -27.97
N LYS A 33 -19.25 -15.26 -28.17
CA LYS A 33 -18.35 -16.03 -27.30
C LYS A 33 -17.09 -15.22 -27.07
N THR A 34 -17.02 -14.57 -25.91
CA THR A 34 -15.85 -13.81 -25.51
C THR A 34 -14.82 -14.84 -25.06
N ASN A 35 -13.59 -14.72 -25.58
CA ASN A 35 -12.54 -15.67 -25.25
C ASN A 35 -12.02 -15.37 -23.84
N TYR A 36 -12.46 -16.19 -22.89
CA TYR A 36 -12.01 -16.17 -21.50
C TYR A 36 -10.98 -17.26 -21.26
N TYR A 37 -9.91 -16.87 -20.58
CA TYR A 37 -8.81 -17.73 -20.17
C TYR A 37 -8.48 -17.49 -18.71
N VAL A 38 -7.86 -18.47 -18.05
CA VAL A 38 -7.32 -18.34 -16.69
C VAL A 38 -5.80 -18.48 -16.75
N LEU A 39 -5.09 -17.58 -16.08
CA LEU A 39 -3.63 -17.61 -16.01
C LEU A 39 -3.15 -18.63 -14.97
N LYS A 40 -2.19 -19.46 -15.37
CA LYS A 40 -1.39 -20.26 -14.45
C LYS A 40 -0.19 -19.43 -14.00
N LEU A 41 -0.04 -19.20 -12.71
CA LEU A 41 0.92 -18.24 -12.16
C LEU A 41 2.00 -18.90 -11.31
N SER A 42 3.22 -18.39 -11.41
CA SER A 42 4.36 -18.75 -10.58
C SER A 42 4.99 -17.47 -10.04
N SER A 43 5.03 -17.30 -8.73
CA SER A 43 5.76 -16.18 -8.12
C SER A 43 7.25 -16.26 -8.46
N ILE A 44 7.84 -15.09 -8.74
CA ILE A 44 9.29 -14.89 -8.87
C ILE A 44 9.91 -14.35 -7.58
N GLY A 45 9.09 -13.99 -6.59
CA GLY A 45 9.49 -13.62 -5.24
C GLY A 45 8.74 -12.44 -4.66
N ILE A 46 9.09 -12.08 -3.42
CA ILE A 46 8.63 -10.89 -2.71
C ILE A 46 9.75 -9.86 -2.71
N ILE A 47 9.47 -8.63 -3.11
CA ILE A 47 10.44 -7.54 -3.00
C ILE A 47 10.62 -7.11 -1.55
N ASN A 48 11.86 -6.76 -1.16
CA ASN A 48 12.18 -6.17 0.14
C ASN A 48 11.44 -6.80 1.33
N PRO A 49 11.51 -8.14 1.53
CA PRO A 49 10.69 -8.87 2.50
C PRO A 49 10.83 -8.36 3.94
N GLU A 50 11.91 -7.64 4.24
CA GLU A 50 12.23 -7.05 5.54
C GLU A 50 11.41 -5.78 5.84
N LYS A 51 10.93 -5.04 4.81
CA LYS A 51 10.14 -3.80 4.96
C LYS A 51 8.69 -4.11 5.37
N THR A 52 7.86 -3.10 5.67
CA THR A 52 6.42 -3.33 5.96
C THR A 52 5.65 -3.81 4.72
N LYS A 53 4.41 -4.29 4.89
CA LYS A 53 3.59 -4.72 3.74
C LYS A 53 3.27 -3.53 2.82
N GLU A 54 3.02 -2.38 3.41
CA GLU A 54 2.75 -1.11 2.72
C GLU A 54 3.95 -0.67 1.87
N ALA A 55 5.17 -0.79 2.41
CA ALA A 55 6.40 -0.43 1.69
C ALA A 55 6.71 -1.34 0.50
N ARG A 56 6.14 -2.54 0.46
CA ARG A 56 6.41 -3.56 -0.56
C ARG A 56 5.37 -3.59 -1.68
N ARG A 57 4.33 -2.77 -1.63
CA ARG A 57 3.29 -2.72 -2.67
C ARG A 57 3.93 -2.53 -4.05
N VAL A 58 3.59 -3.37 -5.03
CA VAL A 58 4.19 -3.25 -6.38
C VAL A 58 3.34 -2.34 -7.26
N ASN A 59 3.61 -1.05 -7.19
CA ASN A 59 2.80 -0.02 -7.84
C ASN A 59 2.98 0.03 -9.36
N ASP A 60 4.17 -0.30 -9.85
CA ASP A 60 4.48 -0.27 -11.29
C ASP A 60 5.48 -1.35 -11.67
N LEU A 61 5.43 -1.79 -12.93
CA LEU A 61 6.31 -2.75 -13.53
C LEU A 61 6.66 -2.30 -14.95
N ILE A 62 7.96 -2.16 -15.25
CA ILE A 62 8.40 -1.76 -16.59
C ILE A 62 9.64 -2.53 -17.05
N ILE A 63 9.63 -2.97 -18.31
CA ILE A 63 10.84 -3.52 -18.95
C ILE A 63 11.69 -2.39 -19.50
N TYR A 64 12.95 -2.34 -19.07
CA TYR A 64 13.96 -1.44 -19.60
C TYR A 64 15.33 -2.14 -19.64
N LYS A 65 16.04 -2.03 -20.77
CA LYS A 65 17.37 -2.68 -20.99
C LYS A 65 17.44 -4.14 -20.49
N ASN A 66 16.44 -4.96 -20.83
CA ASN A 66 16.32 -6.38 -20.43
C ASN A 66 16.28 -6.63 -18.91
N ARG A 67 15.71 -5.69 -18.15
CA ARG A 67 15.43 -5.81 -16.72
C ARG A 67 13.97 -5.44 -16.47
N LEU A 68 13.36 -6.04 -15.46
CA LEU A 68 12.03 -5.65 -14.99
C LEU A 68 12.19 -4.73 -13.78
N TYR A 69 12.07 -3.43 -14.00
CA TYR A 69 12.09 -2.43 -12.93
C TYR A 69 10.76 -2.42 -12.18
N ILE A 70 10.85 -2.17 -10.88
CA ILE A 70 9.75 -2.39 -9.93
C ILE A 70 9.53 -1.10 -9.13
N GLY A 71 8.32 -0.56 -9.21
CA GLY A 71 7.90 0.61 -8.46
C GLY A 71 7.27 0.15 -7.17
N SER A 72 7.69 0.68 -6.02
CA SER A 72 7.19 0.24 -4.72
C SER A 72 6.95 1.38 -3.73
N GLY A 73 6.40 1.07 -2.54
CA GLY A 73 6.11 2.05 -1.49
C GLY A 73 4.65 2.50 -1.41
N ASP A 74 4.35 3.34 -0.42
CA ASP A 74 3.03 3.89 -0.16
C ASP A 74 3.15 5.29 0.47
N ALA A 75 2.94 6.33 -0.35
CA ALA A 75 2.96 7.73 0.07
C ALA A 75 1.82 8.12 1.02
N VAL A 76 0.75 7.33 1.13
CA VAL A 76 -0.30 7.58 2.14
C VAL A 76 0.18 7.10 3.52
N LYS A 77 1.17 6.21 3.54
CA LYS A 77 1.72 5.57 4.74
C LYS A 77 3.13 6.04 5.07
N ASN A 78 3.70 6.91 4.24
CA ASN A 78 5.04 7.46 4.35
C ASN A 78 6.07 6.35 4.62
N THR A 79 6.23 5.45 3.64
CA THR A 79 7.08 4.26 3.77
C THR A 79 8.53 4.43 3.27
N GLY A 80 8.89 5.63 2.84
CA GLY A 80 10.18 5.97 2.28
C GLY A 80 11.32 6.04 3.29
N ALA A 81 12.56 6.18 2.84
CA ALA A 81 13.01 6.20 1.45
C ALA A 81 12.75 4.86 0.71
N THR A 82 12.54 4.95 -0.61
CA THR A 82 12.12 3.82 -1.46
C THR A 82 13.27 3.29 -2.30
N ASP A 83 13.43 1.97 -2.39
CA ASP A 83 14.49 1.37 -3.19
C ASP A 83 14.07 1.25 -4.67
N VAL A 84 15.00 1.55 -5.56
CA VAL A 84 14.91 1.22 -6.98
C VAL A 84 15.36 -0.22 -7.16
N LEU A 85 14.38 -1.11 -7.33
CA LEU A 85 14.61 -2.52 -7.52
C LEU A 85 14.38 -2.91 -8.98
N TYR A 86 15.15 -3.87 -9.46
CA TYR A 86 14.81 -4.60 -10.67
C TYR A 86 15.00 -6.11 -10.51
N TYR A 87 14.22 -6.87 -11.26
CA TYR A 87 14.46 -8.29 -11.47
C TYR A 87 15.34 -8.48 -12.70
N ASP A 88 16.51 -9.07 -12.49
CA ASP A 88 17.43 -9.43 -13.57
C ASP A 88 17.04 -10.78 -14.16
N PHE A 89 16.67 -10.80 -15.44
CA PHE A 89 16.31 -12.06 -16.12
C PHE A 89 17.48 -13.02 -16.28
N LYS A 90 18.73 -12.53 -16.27
CA LYS A 90 19.94 -13.35 -16.40
C LYS A 90 20.25 -14.08 -15.09
N THR A 91 20.41 -13.35 -13.99
CA THR A 91 20.73 -13.93 -12.68
C THR A 91 19.50 -14.50 -11.96
N ARG A 92 18.28 -14.15 -12.40
CA ARG A 92 17.00 -14.56 -11.82
C ARG A 92 16.80 -14.10 -10.37
N GLY A 93 17.36 -12.94 -10.03
CA GLY A 93 17.26 -12.33 -8.69
C GLY A 93 16.77 -10.88 -8.74
N PHE A 94 16.33 -10.39 -7.58
CA PHE A 94 16.08 -8.97 -7.37
C PHE A 94 17.38 -8.27 -6.98
N ILE A 95 17.64 -7.13 -7.60
CA ILE A 95 18.81 -6.30 -7.36
C ILE A 95 18.32 -4.92 -6.92
N ASN A 96 18.84 -4.44 -5.79
CA ASN A 96 18.72 -3.05 -5.39
C ASN A 96 19.81 -2.24 -6.11
N GLU A 97 19.39 -1.33 -6.99
CA GLU A 97 20.30 -0.52 -7.80
C GLU A 97 20.59 0.85 -7.17
N PHE A 98 19.61 1.40 -6.43
CA PHE A 98 19.63 2.76 -5.92
C PHE A 98 18.51 2.94 -4.87
N SER A 99 18.50 4.05 -4.13
CA SER A 99 17.37 4.44 -3.29
C SER A 99 16.98 5.88 -3.59
N VAL A 100 15.69 6.15 -3.72
CA VAL A 100 15.13 7.48 -3.92
C VAL A 100 14.63 8.05 -2.60
N ASP A 101 14.78 9.35 -2.41
CA ASP A 101 14.27 10.10 -1.25
C ASP A 101 12.76 10.39 -1.43
N GLU A 102 12.01 9.34 -1.75
CA GLU A 102 10.56 9.35 -1.96
C GLU A 102 9.87 8.31 -1.08
N GLU A 103 8.65 8.61 -0.66
CA GLU A 103 7.78 7.69 0.06
C GLU A 103 7.32 6.49 -0.80
N ALA A 104 7.25 6.70 -2.12
CA ALA A 104 6.92 5.67 -3.11
C ALA A 104 7.44 6.00 -4.52
N ILE A 105 7.65 4.94 -5.30
CA ILE A 105 7.77 4.97 -6.76
C ILE A 105 6.45 4.43 -7.32
N TYR A 106 5.55 5.35 -7.72
CA TYR A 106 4.26 4.96 -8.28
C TYR A 106 4.31 4.62 -9.76
N ARG A 107 5.25 5.22 -10.52
CA ARG A 107 5.37 5.04 -11.97
C ARG A 107 6.81 5.23 -12.43
N TYR A 108 7.16 4.54 -13.49
CA TYR A 108 8.31 4.83 -14.33
C TYR A 108 7.85 5.42 -15.67
N LYS A 109 8.74 6.19 -16.30
CA LYS A 109 8.56 6.68 -17.66
C LYS A 109 9.81 6.42 -18.48
N ILE A 110 9.60 6.18 -19.77
CA ILE A 110 10.67 6.18 -20.76
C ILE A 110 10.51 7.44 -21.59
N ILE A 111 11.48 8.34 -21.52
CA ILE A 111 11.54 9.55 -22.34
C ILE A 111 12.82 9.50 -23.15
N GLY A 112 12.66 9.50 -24.48
CA GLY A 112 13.75 9.16 -25.39
C GLY A 112 14.20 7.72 -25.13
N ASN A 113 15.42 7.55 -24.63
CA ASN A 113 15.99 6.26 -24.23
C ASN A 113 16.44 6.25 -22.76
N ARG A 114 15.82 7.08 -21.91
CA ARG A 114 16.13 7.16 -20.47
C ARG A 114 14.95 6.69 -19.65
N LEU A 115 15.21 5.89 -18.62
CA LEU A 115 14.24 5.53 -17.61
C LEU A 115 14.19 6.64 -16.56
N ILE A 116 12.99 7.09 -16.21
CA ILE A 116 12.77 8.23 -15.34
C ILE A 116 11.76 7.87 -14.27
N ILE A 117 11.98 8.36 -13.05
CA ILE A 117 11.03 8.32 -11.94
C ILE A 117 10.60 9.76 -11.63
N PRO A 118 9.32 10.11 -11.81
CA PRO A 118 8.75 11.31 -11.20
C PRO A 118 8.64 11.12 -9.68
N GLY A 119 9.22 12.04 -8.90
CA GLY A 119 9.21 11.99 -7.43
C GLY A 119 7.81 12.28 -6.88
N SER A 120 7.16 11.23 -6.38
CA SER A 120 5.75 11.27 -6.03
C SER A 120 5.45 11.85 -4.66
N ASP A 121 6.38 11.83 -3.72
CA ASP A 121 6.22 12.37 -2.37
C ASP A 121 7.58 12.35 -1.67
N ALA A 122 8.26 13.50 -1.63
CA ALA A 122 9.63 13.57 -1.15
C ALA A 122 9.69 13.36 0.37
N THR A 123 10.67 12.58 0.84
CA THR A 123 10.97 12.43 2.29
C THR A 123 11.73 13.64 2.87
N GLU A 124 12.17 14.52 1.98
CA GLU A 124 12.86 15.78 2.29
C GLU A 124 11.85 16.93 2.46
N ASP A 125 12.37 18.15 2.58
CA ASP A 125 11.56 19.36 2.58
C ASP A 125 10.69 19.50 1.30
N TRP A 126 9.60 20.25 1.36
CA TRP A 126 8.63 20.35 0.27
C TRP A 126 8.79 21.58 -0.64
N THR A 127 9.86 22.37 -0.45
CA THR A 127 10.21 23.50 -1.34
C THR A 127 10.62 23.05 -2.74
N LEU A 128 11.08 21.81 -2.91
CA LEU A 128 11.58 21.29 -4.18
C LEU A 128 11.07 19.87 -4.45
N GLY A 129 10.57 19.65 -5.66
CA GLY A 129 10.22 18.34 -6.20
C GLY A 129 11.42 17.62 -6.82
N ASN A 130 11.41 16.29 -6.73
CA ASN A 130 12.49 15.42 -7.18
C ASN A 130 12.15 14.71 -8.50
N ILE A 131 13.13 14.54 -9.37
CA ILE A 131 13.07 13.68 -10.57
C ILE A 131 14.32 12.82 -10.58
N TYR A 132 14.20 11.53 -10.88
CA TYR A 132 15.35 10.63 -10.96
C TYR A 132 15.49 10.08 -12.37
N ILE A 133 16.72 10.11 -12.90
CA ILE A 133 17.01 9.76 -14.28
C ILE A 133 18.10 8.70 -14.29
N LEU A 134 17.82 7.57 -14.94
CA LEU A 134 18.84 6.54 -15.18
C LEU A 134 19.69 6.93 -16.39
N THR A 135 20.92 7.34 -16.12
CA THR A 135 21.96 7.65 -17.11
C THR A 135 22.86 6.45 -17.35
N ASP A 136 23.82 6.56 -18.26
CA ASP A 136 24.83 5.50 -18.47
C ASP A 136 25.79 5.36 -17.28
N ASN A 137 25.92 6.39 -16.43
CA ASN A 137 26.70 6.38 -15.19
C ASN A 137 25.87 6.04 -13.95
N GLY A 138 24.61 5.60 -14.13
CA GLY A 138 23.69 5.28 -13.03
C GLY A 138 22.62 6.34 -12.79
N TRP A 139 21.93 6.22 -11.65
CA TRP A 139 20.81 7.09 -11.27
C TRP A 139 21.31 8.47 -10.85
N VAL A 140 20.68 9.52 -11.41
CA VAL A 140 20.92 10.92 -11.07
C VAL A 140 19.62 11.52 -10.54
N LYS A 141 19.67 12.11 -9.34
CA LYS A 141 18.58 12.89 -8.76
C LYS A 141 18.67 14.34 -9.21
N LYS A 142 17.57 14.90 -9.68
CA LYS A 142 17.36 16.33 -9.94
C LYS A 142 16.29 16.87 -9.00
N ARG A 143 16.70 17.68 -8.04
CA ARG A 143 15.83 18.32 -7.04
C ARG A 143 15.70 19.81 -7.39
N ALA A 144 14.90 20.10 -8.41
CA ALA A 144 14.91 21.41 -9.07
C ALA A 144 13.53 21.99 -9.36
N VAL A 145 12.45 21.25 -9.08
CA VAL A 145 11.09 21.72 -9.39
C VAL A 145 10.58 22.60 -8.24
N PRO A 146 10.40 23.90 -8.41
CA PRO A 146 10.05 24.80 -7.31
C PRO A 146 8.63 24.56 -6.79
N ASN A 147 8.50 24.45 -5.46
CA ASN A 147 7.25 24.32 -4.71
C ASN A 147 6.32 23.20 -5.20
N ALA A 148 6.89 22.16 -5.81
CA ALA A 148 6.13 21.06 -6.36
C ALA A 148 6.13 19.88 -5.38
N VAL A 149 4.97 19.65 -4.76
CA VAL A 149 4.70 18.44 -3.99
C VAL A 149 3.91 17.48 -4.87
N HIS A 150 4.35 16.23 -4.88
CA HIS A 150 3.81 15.14 -5.71
C HIS A 150 3.95 15.36 -7.22
N ILE A 151 5.08 14.98 -7.82
CA ILE A 151 5.19 14.91 -9.28
C ILE A 151 4.49 13.62 -9.73
N ASN A 152 3.32 13.77 -10.35
CA ASN A 152 2.44 12.66 -10.73
C ASN A 152 2.79 12.07 -12.10
N ASP A 153 3.28 12.89 -13.02
CA ASP A 153 3.57 12.49 -14.40
C ASP A 153 4.68 13.34 -15.02
N ILE A 154 5.35 12.78 -16.04
CA ILE A 154 6.35 13.45 -16.87
C ILE A 154 6.25 12.98 -18.33
N VAL A 155 6.31 13.92 -19.28
CA VAL A 155 6.31 13.66 -20.72
C VAL A 155 7.28 14.60 -21.46
N SER A 156 7.64 14.25 -22.69
CA SER A 156 8.34 15.16 -23.61
C SER A 156 7.42 15.61 -24.73
N PHE A 157 7.41 16.91 -25.00
CA PHE A 157 6.62 17.55 -26.06
C PHE A 157 7.43 18.70 -26.66
N LEU A 158 7.52 18.77 -27.99
CA LEU A 158 8.27 19.82 -28.72
C LEU A 158 9.72 20.01 -28.22
N GLY A 159 10.41 18.91 -27.90
CA GLY A 159 11.79 18.94 -27.40
C GLY A 159 11.96 19.36 -25.94
N LYS A 160 10.87 19.73 -25.25
CA LYS A 160 10.86 20.14 -23.84
C LYS A 160 10.30 19.03 -22.96
N TRP A 161 10.59 19.08 -21.67
CA TRP A 161 9.98 18.21 -20.66
C TRP A 161 8.84 18.94 -19.97
N TYR A 162 7.76 18.21 -19.71
CA TYR A 162 6.62 18.71 -18.97
C TYR A 162 6.30 17.76 -17.83
N ILE A 163 6.04 18.30 -16.65
CA ILE A 163 5.62 17.51 -15.48
C ILE A 163 4.27 17.99 -14.97
N ALA A 164 3.52 17.07 -14.40
CA ALA A 164 2.28 17.35 -13.69
C ALA A 164 2.48 17.22 -12.19
N THR A 165 2.00 18.20 -11.42
CA THR A 165 2.11 18.20 -9.96
C THR A 165 0.75 18.02 -9.28
N GLY A 166 0.79 17.41 -8.10
CA GLY A 166 -0.36 17.24 -7.23
C GLY A 166 -0.68 18.53 -6.51
N ASP A 167 0.29 19.11 -5.81
CA ASP A 167 0.07 20.31 -5.02
C ASP A 167 1.20 21.31 -5.26
N TYR A 168 0.82 22.56 -5.55
CA TYR A 168 1.68 23.73 -5.52
C TYR A 168 1.20 24.66 -4.41
N PHE A 169 2.10 25.04 -3.51
CA PHE A 169 1.84 26.08 -2.52
C PHE A 169 3.12 26.87 -2.24
N THR A 170 3.00 28.18 -2.07
CA THR A 170 4.09 29.01 -1.55
C THR A 170 4.07 28.89 -0.02
N LEU A 171 5.16 28.41 0.58
CA LEU A 171 5.30 28.37 2.04
C LEU A 171 5.16 29.79 2.60
N GLY A 172 4.08 30.05 3.34
CA GLY A 172 3.81 31.35 3.97
C GLY A 172 2.44 31.94 3.63
N ASP A 173 1.86 31.59 2.48
CA ASP A 173 0.51 32.04 2.09
C ASP A 173 -0.51 30.93 2.33
N ALA A 174 -1.36 31.15 3.33
CA ALA A 174 -2.47 30.25 3.61
C ALA A 174 -3.49 30.28 2.45
N ASN A 175 -3.79 29.09 1.91
CA ASN A 175 -5.16 28.58 1.67
C ASN A 175 -5.53 28.07 0.27
N VAL A 176 -4.63 27.96 -0.71
CA VAL A 176 -5.05 27.32 -1.98
C VAL A 176 -3.98 26.40 -2.56
N SER A 177 -4.26 25.09 -2.53
CA SER A 177 -3.47 24.08 -3.23
C SER A 177 -4.03 23.87 -4.62
N PHE A 178 -3.17 23.96 -5.63
CA PHE A 178 -3.52 23.67 -7.02
C PHE A 178 -2.47 22.80 -7.70
N GLY A 179 -2.88 22.01 -8.68
CA GLY A 179 -1.97 21.27 -9.53
C GLY A 179 -1.39 22.17 -10.62
N GLY A 180 -0.10 21.99 -10.91
CA GLY A 180 0.63 22.75 -11.92
C GLY A 180 1.19 21.87 -13.03
N VAL A 181 1.38 22.46 -14.21
CA VAL A 181 2.24 21.92 -15.25
C VAL A 181 3.49 22.78 -15.31
N PHE A 182 4.65 22.16 -15.11
CA PHE A 182 5.93 22.83 -15.28
C PHE A 182 6.58 22.39 -16.59
N CYS A 183 7.33 23.29 -17.19
CA CYS A 183 8.13 23.05 -18.39
C CYS A 183 9.62 23.20 -18.08
N SER A 184 10.43 22.35 -18.68
CA SER A 184 11.89 22.47 -18.67
C SER A 184 12.45 22.33 -20.09
N GLU A 185 13.34 23.24 -20.44
CA GLU A 185 14.04 23.27 -21.73
C GLU A 185 15.44 22.65 -21.66
N ASP A 186 15.96 22.41 -20.46
CA ASP A 186 17.34 22.00 -20.19
C ASP A 186 17.42 20.66 -19.45
N GLU A 187 16.54 19.74 -19.87
CA GLU A 187 16.45 18.38 -19.34
C GLU A 187 16.16 18.29 -17.83
N GLY A 188 15.47 19.27 -17.27
CA GLY A 188 15.02 19.29 -15.89
C GLY A 188 15.98 19.96 -14.91
N ASN A 189 16.92 20.79 -15.38
CA ASN A 189 17.76 21.59 -14.49
C ASN A 189 17.01 22.84 -14.00
N ASN A 190 16.22 23.46 -14.87
CA ASN A 190 15.35 24.59 -14.56
C ASN A 190 13.91 24.29 -14.96
N TRP A 191 12.95 24.81 -14.18
CA TRP A 191 11.53 24.57 -14.35
C TRP A 191 10.71 25.86 -14.25
N GLU A 192 9.79 26.06 -15.18
CA GLU A 192 8.85 27.17 -15.20
C GLU A 192 7.41 26.65 -15.10
N LEU A 193 6.59 27.25 -14.24
CA LEU A 193 5.16 26.97 -14.19
C LEU A 193 4.48 27.55 -15.43
N VAL A 194 3.99 26.69 -16.33
CA VAL A 194 3.37 27.10 -17.60
C VAL A 194 1.84 26.95 -17.60
N TYR A 195 1.27 26.27 -16.61
CA TYR A 195 -0.17 26.19 -16.39
C TYR A 195 -0.49 25.85 -14.93
N SER A 196 -1.54 26.46 -14.39
CA SER A 196 -2.10 26.15 -13.07
C SER A 196 -3.57 25.76 -13.19
N SER A 197 -3.97 24.68 -12.52
CA SER A 197 -5.38 24.32 -12.43
C SER A 197 -6.17 25.37 -11.62
N PRO A 198 -7.45 25.61 -11.97
CA PRO A 198 -8.37 26.38 -11.15
C PRO A 198 -8.40 25.88 -9.71
N SER A 199 -8.45 26.82 -8.78
CA SER A 199 -8.28 26.58 -7.35
C SER A 199 -9.31 27.35 -6.55
N ASP A 200 -9.92 26.72 -5.56
CA ASP A 200 -10.84 27.37 -4.63
C ASP A 200 -10.53 26.93 -3.19
N ASN A 201 -11.04 27.65 -2.19
CA ASN A 201 -10.72 27.38 -0.78
C ASN A 201 -11.32 26.09 -0.21
N ARG A 202 -12.05 25.29 -1.02
CA ARG A 202 -12.68 24.03 -0.61
C ARG A 202 -12.14 22.81 -1.36
N THR A 203 -11.45 23.03 -2.47
CA THR A 203 -11.02 22.01 -3.40
C THR A 203 -9.50 21.97 -3.46
N VAL A 204 -8.94 20.78 -3.25
CA VAL A 204 -7.55 20.49 -3.60
C VAL A 204 -7.56 20.00 -5.04
N SER A 205 -7.18 20.86 -5.97
CA SER A 205 -7.04 20.53 -7.39
C SER A 205 -5.65 19.97 -7.64
N ARG A 206 -5.54 18.93 -8.46
CA ARG A 206 -4.30 18.24 -8.81
C ARG A 206 -4.24 17.99 -10.31
N ILE A 207 -3.04 17.86 -10.88
CA ILE A 207 -2.86 17.37 -12.25
C ILE A 207 -2.30 15.95 -12.18
N SER A 208 -3.06 14.97 -12.65
CA SER A 208 -2.68 13.56 -12.52
C SER A 208 -1.83 13.03 -13.67
N SER A 209 -2.12 13.50 -14.89
CA SER A 209 -1.65 12.85 -16.11
C SER A 209 -1.40 13.86 -17.22
N LEU A 210 -0.34 13.62 -17.97
CA LEU A 210 0.03 14.33 -19.19
C LEU A 210 0.09 13.33 -20.34
N VAL A 211 -0.39 13.71 -21.52
CA VAL A 211 -0.27 12.85 -22.70
C VAL A 211 -0.09 13.68 -23.96
N VAL A 212 0.86 13.28 -24.79
CA VAL A 212 1.06 13.88 -26.12
C VAL A 212 0.26 13.11 -27.14
N TYR A 213 -0.60 13.82 -27.88
CA TYR A 213 -1.43 13.24 -28.92
C TYR A 213 -1.64 14.25 -30.06
N LYS A 214 -1.43 13.82 -31.31
CA LYS A 214 -1.60 14.68 -32.52
C LYS A 214 -0.97 16.07 -32.38
N ASN A 215 0.31 16.12 -31.97
CA ASN A 215 1.09 17.34 -31.76
C ASN A 215 0.48 18.34 -30.76
N LYS A 216 -0.27 17.85 -29.78
CA LYS A 216 -0.74 18.64 -28.65
C LYS A 216 -0.44 17.92 -27.35
N LEU A 217 -0.21 18.69 -26.29
CA LEU A 217 -0.12 18.21 -24.93
C LEU A 217 -1.50 18.28 -24.29
N TYR A 218 -2.04 17.15 -23.86
CA TYR A 218 -3.30 17.05 -23.14
C TYR A 218 -3.01 16.87 -21.65
N VAL A 219 -3.80 17.58 -20.84
CA VAL A 219 -3.66 17.66 -19.39
C VAL A 219 -4.99 17.29 -18.74
N PHE A 220 -4.93 16.35 -17.79
CA PHE A 220 -6.12 15.80 -17.12
C PHE A 220 -6.05 16.05 -15.61
N PRO A 221 -6.61 17.17 -15.16
CA PRO A 221 -6.73 17.49 -13.74
C PRO A 221 -7.88 16.74 -13.08
N TYR A 222 -7.80 16.67 -11.76
CA TYR A 222 -8.87 16.18 -10.89
C TYR A 222 -8.85 16.98 -9.59
N GLY A 223 -9.92 16.93 -8.81
CA GLY A 223 -9.95 17.61 -7.52
C GLY A 223 -10.70 16.81 -6.49
N PHE A 224 -10.43 17.07 -5.22
CA PHE A 224 -11.22 16.54 -4.13
C PHE A 224 -11.52 17.61 -3.08
N ILE A 225 -12.64 17.43 -2.40
CA ILE A 225 -13.08 18.23 -1.27
C ILE A 225 -12.96 17.40 0.00
N THR A 226 -12.76 18.08 1.12
CA THR A 226 -12.79 17.45 2.44
C THR A 226 -14.15 17.72 3.09
N ILE A 227 -14.92 16.67 3.39
CA ILE A 227 -16.32 16.78 3.83
C ILE A 227 -16.59 15.87 5.04
N LYS A 228 -17.44 16.30 5.99
CA LYS A 228 -17.87 15.43 7.09
C LYS A 228 -18.91 14.42 6.62
N LYS A 229 -19.05 13.30 7.35
CA LYS A 229 -19.98 12.21 6.98
C LYS A 229 -21.44 12.66 6.90
N ASP A 230 -21.87 13.52 7.83
CA ASP A 230 -23.24 14.03 7.96
C ASP A 230 -23.61 15.01 6.83
N GLU A 231 -22.63 15.67 6.24
CA GLU A 231 -22.79 16.53 5.06
C GLU A 231 -22.95 15.71 3.76
N VAL A 232 -22.54 14.43 3.76
CA VAL A 232 -22.75 13.53 2.63
C VAL A 232 -24.18 12.97 2.68
N PRO A 233 -24.96 13.01 1.58
CA PRO A 233 -26.32 12.47 1.57
C PRO A 233 -26.36 11.00 2.01
N LYS A 234 -27.34 10.64 2.87
CA LYS A 234 -27.45 9.32 3.52
C LYS A 234 -27.23 8.13 2.57
N LYS A 235 -27.76 8.18 1.35
CA LYS A 235 -27.62 7.11 0.35
C LYS A 235 -26.17 6.83 -0.08
N TYR A 236 -25.27 7.80 0.06
CA TYR A 236 -23.85 7.68 -0.29
C TYR A 236 -22.95 7.41 0.92
N GLN A 237 -23.41 7.66 2.15
CA GLN A 237 -22.61 7.47 3.37
C GLN A 237 -22.10 6.03 3.54
N GLN A 238 -22.83 5.04 3.01
CA GLN A 238 -22.42 3.63 3.02
C GLN A 238 -21.21 3.31 2.13
N PHE A 239 -20.86 4.20 1.18
CA PHE A 239 -19.71 4.03 0.29
C PHE A 239 -18.45 4.73 0.80
N LEU A 240 -18.58 5.54 1.86
CA LEU A 240 -17.45 6.13 2.56
C LEU A 240 -16.77 5.05 3.39
N ARG A 241 -15.46 4.85 3.20
CA ARG A 241 -14.78 3.70 3.80
C ARG A 241 -14.03 4.05 5.07
N LYS A 242 -13.09 4.99 4.99
CA LYS A 242 -12.27 5.37 6.13
C LYS A 242 -12.15 6.89 6.16
N PRO A 243 -12.44 7.53 7.30
CA PRO A 243 -12.18 8.94 7.41
C PRO A 243 -10.68 9.21 7.26
N PHE A 244 -10.40 10.29 6.57
CA PHE A 244 -9.14 11.03 6.66
C PHE A 244 -9.06 11.76 8.03
N LYS A 245 -8.14 12.72 8.14
CA LYS A 245 -7.92 13.54 9.33
C LYS A 245 -9.23 14.18 9.84
N ASP A 246 -9.36 14.29 11.16
CA ASP A 246 -10.47 14.95 11.86
C ASP A 246 -11.87 14.40 11.50
N ASN A 247 -11.95 13.09 11.24
CA ASN A 247 -13.20 12.39 10.87
C ASN A 247 -13.86 12.91 9.58
N LYS A 248 -13.08 13.53 8.69
CA LYS A 248 -13.55 14.00 7.38
C LYS A 248 -13.18 13.01 6.29
N TYR A 249 -13.81 13.09 5.13
CA TYR A 249 -13.60 12.20 3.98
C TYR A 249 -13.10 13.01 2.79
N LEU A 250 -12.20 12.41 2.00
CA LEU A 250 -11.74 12.97 0.73
C LEU A 250 -12.68 12.50 -0.38
N VAL A 251 -13.49 13.42 -0.90
CA VAL A 251 -14.48 13.14 -1.93
C VAL A 251 -14.06 13.80 -3.23
N LEU A 252 -13.95 13.03 -4.31
CA LEU A 252 -13.65 13.58 -5.63
C LEU A 252 -14.74 14.57 -6.06
N LYS A 253 -14.31 15.75 -6.49
CA LYS A 253 -15.15 16.76 -7.12
C LYS A 253 -15.46 16.30 -8.54
N ASN A 254 -16.73 16.09 -8.82
CA ASN A 254 -17.18 15.80 -10.18
C ASN A 254 -17.29 17.08 -11.01
N ASP A 255 -17.03 16.98 -12.31
CA ASP A 255 -17.14 18.05 -13.31
C ASP A 255 -16.30 19.28 -12.90
N LEU A 256 -15.00 19.06 -12.66
CA LEU A 256 -14.08 20.05 -12.09
C LEU A 256 -14.11 21.40 -12.81
N PHE A 257 -14.27 21.40 -14.14
CA PHE A 257 -14.38 22.61 -14.97
C PHE A 257 -15.76 22.75 -15.64
N GLY A 258 -16.81 22.23 -15.01
CA GLY A 258 -18.14 22.18 -15.61
C GLY A 258 -18.16 21.22 -16.82
N GLN A 259 -18.37 21.76 -18.03
CA GLN A 259 -18.49 20.95 -19.25
C GLN A 259 -17.15 20.54 -19.87
N SER A 260 -16.01 20.99 -19.34
CA SER A 260 -14.68 20.63 -19.89
C SER A 260 -13.98 19.62 -18.99
N GLU A 261 -13.38 18.58 -19.58
CA GLU A 261 -12.67 17.53 -18.82
C GLU A 261 -11.15 17.57 -18.97
N GLY A 262 -10.64 18.31 -19.96
CA GLY A 262 -9.21 18.41 -20.23
C GLY A 262 -8.78 19.81 -20.62
N VAL A 263 -7.48 20.04 -20.51
CA VAL A 263 -6.82 21.24 -21.03
C VAL A 263 -5.81 20.79 -22.08
N ILE A 264 -5.76 21.52 -23.19
CA ILE A 264 -4.85 21.23 -24.30
C ILE A 264 -3.87 22.40 -24.48
N TYR A 265 -2.62 22.07 -24.81
CA TYR A 265 -1.60 23.00 -25.22
C TYR A 265 -1.11 22.64 -26.62
N ASP A 266 -1.17 23.59 -27.54
CA ASP A 266 -0.79 23.41 -28.95
C ASP A 266 0.65 23.84 -29.25
N GLY A 267 1.43 24.18 -28.22
CA GLY A 267 2.77 24.76 -28.36
C GLY A 267 2.78 26.29 -28.29
N LYS A 268 1.61 26.94 -28.26
CA LYS A 268 1.48 28.40 -28.15
C LYS A 268 0.49 28.82 -27.06
N SER A 269 -0.65 28.17 -26.97
CA SER A 269 -1.74 28.58 -26.07
C SER A 269 -2.43 27.39 -25.40
N TRP A 270 -2.96 27.64 -24.20
CA TRP A 270 -3.77 26.70 -23.45
C TRP A 270 -5.25 26.93 -23.74
N SER A 271 -6.01 25.85 -23.93
CA SER A 271 -7.46 25.93 -24.09
C SER A 271 -8.18 24.76 -23.42
N TYR A 272 -9.39 24.99 -22.92
CA TYR A 272 -10.24 23.95 -22.37
C TYR A 272 -10.91 23.13 -23.48
N LEU A 273 -11.11 21.84 -23.24
CA LEU A 273 -11.75 20.94 -24.18
C LEU A 273 -12.71 19.98 -23.46
N ASP A 274 -13.96 19.96 -23.95
CA ASP A 274 -14.94 18.89 -23.70
C ASP A 274 -14.62 17.72 -24.63
N ILE A 275 -14.05 16.65 -24.07
CA ILE A 275 -13.71 15.45 -24.82
C ILE A 275 -14.75 14.37 -24.56
N VAL A 276 -15.30 14.29 -23.34
CA VAL A 276 -16.17 13.20 -22.91
C VAL A 276 -17.52 13.74 -22.47
N LYS A 277 -18.51 13.58 -23.35
CA LYS A 277 -19.92 13.94 -23.09
C LYS A 277 -20.61 12.97 -22.11
N GLN A 278 -20.17 12.96 -20.86
CA GLN A 278 -20.77 12.21 -19.76
C GLN A 278 -20.76 13.07 -18.50
N PRO A 279 -21.86 13.16 -17.73
CA PRO A 279 -21.90 13.98 -16.53
C PRO A 279 -21.22 13.29 -15.35
N ASN A 280 -20.87 14.09 -14.34
CA ASN A 280 -20.28 13.69 -13.07
C ASN A 280 -18.89 13.05 -13.21
N ILE A 281 -18.06 13.51 -14.14
CA ILE A 281 -16.70 12.99 -14.33
C ILE A 281 -15.82 13.43 -13.16
N CYS A 282 -15.18 12.48 -12.50
CA CYS A 282 -14.32 12.73 -11.35
C CYS A 282 -12.84 12.62 -11.69
N TYR A 283 -12.47 11.70 -12.58
CA TYR A 283 -11.08 11.38 -12.88
C TYR A 283 -10.94 10.75 -14.27
N ILE A 284 -9.90 11.14 -15.00
CA ILE A 284 -9.55 10.58 -16.31
C ILE A 284 -8.11 10.10 -16.29
N SER A 285 -7.90 8.84 -16.65
CA SER A 285 -6.58 8.25 -16.89
C SER A 285 -6.37 8.04 -18.40
N PRO A 286 -5.54 8.86 -19.05
CA PRO A 286 -5.33 8.82 -20.49
C PRO A 286 -4.13 7.97 -20.91
N PHE A 287 -4.16 7.46 -22.14
CA PHE A 287 -3.01 6.85 -22.82
C PHE A 287 -3.24 6.79 -24.34
N VAL A 288 -2.18 6.69 -25.14
CA VAL A 288 -2.29 6.63 -26.61
C VAL A 288 -2.08 5.22 -27.11
N PHE A 289 -3.02 4.72 -27.94
CA PHE A 289 -2.87 3.43 -28.63
C PHE A 289 -3.36 3.54 -30.08
N LYS A 290 -2.53 3.08 -31.03
CA LYS A 290 -2.81 3.11 -32.47
C LYS A 290 -3.28 4.49 -32.97
N ASN A 291 -2.53 5.52 -32.60
CA ASN A 291 -2.83 6.91 -32.95
C ASN A 291 -4.26 7.34 -32.54
N LYS A 292 -4.72 6.87 -31.39
CA LYS A 292 -5.95 7.32 -30.75
C LYS A 292 -5.68 7.59 -29.27
N LEU A 293 -6.33 8.62 -28.75
CA LEU A 293 -6.32 8.90 -27.32
C LEU A 293 -7.39 8.04 -26.65
N ILE A 294 -6.96 7.15 -25.77
CA ILE A 294 -7.83 6.30 -24.96
C ILE A 294 -7.94 6.94 -23.57
N MET A 295 -9.14 6.95 -23.00
CA MET A 295 -9.42 7.58 -21.71
C MET A 295 -10.24 6.63 -20.86
N SER A 296 -9.68 6.19 -19.74
CA SER A 296 -10.46 5.54 -18.69
C SER A 296 -11.04 6.60 -17.78
N VAL A 297 -12.37 6.64 -17.71
CA VAL A 297 -13.13 7.68 -17.03
C VAL A 297 -13.82 7.08 -15.82
N ILE A 298 -13.61 7.69 -14.65
CA ILE A 298 -14.35 7.43 -13.42
C ILE A 298 -15.35 8.58 -13.25
N ALA A 299 -16.62 8.25 -13.06
CA ALA A 299 -17.69 9.21 -12.84
C ALA A 299 -18.62 8.75 -11.72
N GLY A 300 -19.12 9.71 -10.93
CA GLY A 300 -20.04 9.45 -9.84
C GLY A 300 -20.26 10.66 -8.95
N LYS A 301 -21.20 10.54 -8.02
CA LYS A 301 -21.42 11.54 -6.97
C LYS A 301 -20.86 11.01 -5.66
N PHE A 302 -20.19 11.88 -4.90
CA PHE A 302 -19.59 11.56 -3.61
C PHE A 302 -18.66 10.33 -3.65
N VAL A 303 -17.76 10.30 -4.64
CA VAL A 303 -16.78 9.22 -4.80
C VAL A 303 -15.66 9.40 -3.77
N ASP A 304 -15.55 8.48 -2.82
CA ASP A 304 -14.47 8.47 -1.82
C ASP A 304 -13.13 8.14 -2.51
N TYR A 305 -12.23 9.13 -2.54
CA TYR A 305 -10.92 9.03 -3.18
C TYR A 305 -10.08 7.88 -2.60
N LEU A 306 -10.06 7.73 -1.27
CA LEU A 306 -9.25 6.70 -0.61
C LEU A 306 -9.81 5.30 -0.83
N SER A 307 -11.11 5.19 -1.11
CA SER A 307 -11.73 3.89 -1.44
C SER A 307 -11.18 3.32 -2.76
N LEU A 308 -10.87 4.17 -3.75
CA LEU A 308 -10.41 3.76 -5.09
C LEU A 308 -9.07 3.02 -5.06
N ALA A 309 -8.22 3.30 -4.07
CA ALA A 309 -6.96 2.59 -3.87
C ALA A 309 -7.17 1.08 -3.68
N ASP A 310 -8.33 0.67 -3.17
CA ASP A 310 -8.63 -0.71 -2.84
C ASP A 310 -9.81 -1.28 -3.64
N ARG A 311 -10.95 -0.59 -3.70
CA ARG A 311 -12.15 -1.03 -4.43
C ARG A 311 -13.12 0.13 -4.64
N ALA A 312 -13.70 0.23 -5.83
CA ALA A 312 -14.73 1.25 -6.08
C ALA A 312 -16.09 0.87 -5.46
N GLY A 313 -16.77 1.87 -4.89
CA GLY A 313 -18.14 1.74 -4.40
C GLY A 313 -19.16 1.60 -5.53
N LYS A 314 -20.40 1.17 -5.19
CA LYS A 314 -21.48 1.03 -6.19
C LYS A 314 -21.98 2.38 -6.75
N ASN A 315 -21.60 3.50 -6.14
CA ASN A 315 -21.84 4.85 -6.64
C ASN A 315 -20.85 5.30 -7.72
N VAL A 316 -19.87 4.46 -8.05
CA VAL A 316 -18.85 4.72 -9.07
C VAL A 316 -19.24 4.04 -10.38
N SER A 317 -19.14 4.78 -11.47
CA SER A 317 -19.25 4.26 -12.83
C SER A 317 -17.93 4.45 -13.56
N SER A 318 -17.49 3.40 -14.26
CA SER A 318 -16.24 3.40 -15.02
C SER A 318 -16.52 3.14 -16.49
N SER A 319 -15.81 3.82 -17.38
CA SER A 319 -16.02 3.72 -18.83
C SER A 319 -14.76 4.04 -19.60
N LEU A 320 -14.52 3.28 -20.67
CA LEU A 320 -13.37 3.49 -21.55
C LEU A 320 -13.83 4.20 -22.83
N PHE A 321 -13.17 5.29 -23.17
CA PHE A 321 -13.46 6.10 -24.35
C PHE A 321 -12.27 6.15 -25.30
N VAL A 322 -12.54 6.35 -26.58
CA VAL A 322 -11.57 6.52 -27.65
C VAL A 322 -11.86 7.85 -28.32
N TYR A 323 -10.88 8.73 -28.36
CA TYR A 323 -10.91 9.99 -29.06
C TYR A 323 -9.94 9.97 -30.25
N ASP A 324 -10.47 10.25 -31.44
CA ASP A 324 -9.69 10.26 -32.67
C ASP A 324 -9.18 11.66 -33.06
N GLY A 325 -9.33 12.66 -32.20
CA GLY A 325 -9.02 14.07 -32.52
C GLY A 325 -10.23 14.90 -32.94
N ASN A 326 -11.34 14.25 -33.30
CA ASN A 326 -12.59 14.92 -33.69
C ASN A 326 -13.79 14.38 -32.90
N LYS A 327 -13.88 13.06 -32.75
CA LYS A 327 -15.01 12.36 -32.15
C LYS A 327 -14.57 11.43 -31.04
N THR A 328 -15.43 11.31 -30.03
CA THR A 328 -15.24 10.40 -28.90
C THR A 328 -16.26 9.27 -28.99
N VAL A 329 -15.78 8.03 -28.85
CA VAL A 329 -16.60 6.81 -28.88
C VAL A 329 -16.36 6.01 -27.61
N LYS A 330 -17.43 5.60 -26.94
CA LYS A 330 -17.38 4.71 -25.79
C LYS A 330 -17.13 3.27 -26.24
N LEU A 331 -16.17 2.59 -25.61
CA LEU A 331 -15.89 1.18 -25.82
C LEU A 331 -16.80 0.29 -24.96
N SER A 332 -17.05 -0.94 -25.43
CA SER A 332 -17.96 -1.89 -24.77
C SER A 332 -17.35 -2.66 -23.59
N VAL A 333 -16.07 -2.42 -23.27
CA VAL A 333 -15.36 -3.09 -22.17
C VAL A 333 -15.96 -2.63 -20.83
N LYS A 334 -16.46 -3.59 -20.05
CA LYS A 334 -17.03 -3.35 -18.73
C LYS A 334 -16.03 -3.67 -17.64
N TYR A 335 -15.82 -2.74 -16.71
CA TYR A 335 -14.93 -2.87 -15.57
C TYR A 335 -15.38 -1.94 -14.44
N THR A 336 -14.87 -2.22 -13.24
CA THR A 336 -15.05 -1.41 -12.03
C THR A 336 -13.89 -0.43 -11.88
N LEU A 337 -12.64 -0.89 -12.01
CA LEU A 337 -11.44 -0.05 -11.98
C LEU A 337 -10.44 -0.50 -13.04
N LEU A 338 -9.75 0.46 -13.66
CA LEU A 338 -8.56 0.22 -14.46
C LEU A 338 -7.37 0.46 -13.53
N ARG A 339 -6.57 -0.58 -13.29
CA ARG A 339 -5.42 -0.53 -12.39
C ARG A 339 -4.15 -0.12 -13.13
N ASP A 340 -3.95 -0.69 -14.31
CA ASP A 340 -2.71 -0.47 -15.07
C ASP A 340 -2.90 -0.72 -16.57
N VAL A 341 -1.98 -0.17 -17.37
CA VAL A 341 -2.01 -0.15 -18.83
C VAL A 341 -0.63 -0.44 -19.40
N VAL A 342 -0.55 -1.45 -20.26
CA VAL A 342 0.68 -1.82 -20.95
C VAL A 342 0.44 -1.86 -22.45
N ILE A 343 1.35 -1.25 -23.22
CA ILE A 343 1.33 -1.29 -24.68
C ILE A 343 2.61 -1.95 -25.17
N LYS A 344 2.50 -3.14 -25.77
CA LYS A 344 3.64 -3.91 -26.31
C LYS A 344 3.23 -4.66 -27.56
N LYS A 345 4.14 -4.78 -28.52
CA LYS A 345 3.94 -5.57 -29.77
C LYS A 345 2.62 -5.26 -30.50
N ASN A 346 2.25 -3.98 -30.60
CA ASN A 346 0.98 -3.52 -31.19
C ASN A 346 -0.30 -4.01 -30.49
N CYS A 347 -0.18 -4.53 -29.27
CA CYS A 347 -1.28 -4.90 -28.39
C CYS A 347 -1.39 -3.92 -27.22
N LEU A 348 -2.63 -3.70 -26.80
CA LEU A 348 -3.00 -3.01 -25.57
C LEU A 348 -3.42 -4.06 -24.55
N PHE A 349 -2.83 -3.99 -23.36
CA PHE A 349 -3.17 -4.81 -22.21
C PHE A 349 -3.68 -3.90 -21.09
N LEU A 350 -4.83 -4.24 -20.51
CA LEU A 350 -5.45 -3.49 -19.42
C LEU A 350 -5.60 -4.41 -18.21
N LEU A 351 -5.04 -4.03 -17.06
CA LEU A 351 -5.37 -4.68 -15.80
C LEU A 351 -6.67 -4.10 -15.27
N LEU A 352 -7.73 -4.89 -15.31
CA LEU A 352 -9.09 -4.50 -14.94
C LEU A 352 -9.53 -5.22 -13.67
N GLU A 353 -10.15 -4.49 -12.76
CA GLU A 353 -10.98 -5.06 -11.71
C GLU A 353 -12.44 -5.08 -12.18
N LYS A 354 -13.15 -6.18 -11.96
CA LYS A 354 -14.59 -6.30 -12.21
C LYS A 354 -15.21 -7.14 -11.11
N ASN A 355 -16.14 -6.55 -10.34
CA ASN A 355 -16.83 -7.23 -9.24
C ASN A 355 -15.92 -7.83 -8.15
N GLY A 356 -14.70 -7.30 -7.99
CA GLY A 356 -13.70 -7.82 -7.05
C GLY A 356 -12.78 -8.90 -7.62
N GLU A 357 -12.98 -9.29 -8.88
CA GLU A 357 -12.08 -10.17 -9.62
C GLU A 357 -11.18 -9.36 -10.55
N PHE A 358 -10.04 -9.93 -10.92
CA PHE A 358 -9.04 -9.24 -11.75
C PHE A 358 -8.82 -9.96 -13.08
N TYR A 359 -8.71 -9.16 -14.14
CA TYR A 359 -8.55 -9.62 -15.50
C TYR A 359 -7.51 -8.78 -16.23
N ILE A 360 -6.72 -9.41 -17.10
CA ILE A 360 -5.96 -8.71 -18.13
C ILE A 360 -6.78 -8.75 -19.41
N ALA A 361 -7.21 -7.60 -19.92
CA ALA A 361 -7.89 -7.49 -21.19
C ALA A 361 -6.88 -7.15 -22.30
N GLU A 362 -6.78 -7.98 -23.32
CA GLU A 362 -5.92 -7.80 -24.49
C GLU A 362 -6.75 -7.38 -25.70
N THR A 363 -6.27 -6.38 -26.44
CA THR A 363 -6.77 -6.08 -27.77
C THR A 363 -5.66 -5.60 -28.69
N SER A 364 -5.79 -5.87 -29.99
CA SER A 364 -4.96 -5.28 -31.03
C SER A 364 -5.73 -4.25 -31.87
N ASP A 365 -7.06 -4.13 -31.74
CA ASP A 365 -7.89 -3.33 -32.65
C ASP A 365 -8.97 -2.49 -31.95
N LEU A 366 -9.03 -2.55 -30.61
CA LEU A 366 -10.05 -1.92 -29.75
C LEU A 366 -11.48 -2.47 -29.95
N LYS A 367 -11.66 -3.49 -30.80
CA LYS A 367 -12.95 -4.09 -31.14
C LYS A 367 -13.07 -5.50 -30.57
N LYS A 368 -12.04 -6.32 -30.75
CA LYS A 368 -11.95 -7.70 -30.27
C LYS A 368 -11.10 -7.73 -29.02
N TRP A 369 -11.63 -8.37 -27.99
CA TRP A 369 -11.01 -8.46 -26.68
C TRP A 369 -10.84 -9.91 -26.27
N LYS A 370 -9.67 -10.24 -25.73
CA LYS A 370 -9.41 -11.48 -24.98
C LYS A 370 -9.28 -11.12 -23.51
N PHE A 371 -9.75 -11.99 -22.63
CA PHE A 371 -9.69 -11.77 -21.19
C PHE A 371 -8.94 -12.90 -20.51
N TYR A 372 -7.92 -12.55 -19.75
CA TYR A 372 -7.11 -13.45 -18.95
C TYR A 372 -7.40 -13.19 -17.48
N ALA A 373 -8.20 -14.05 -16.88
CA ALA A 373 -8.52 -13.96 -15.47
C ALA A 373 -7.30 -14.33 -14.61
N ILE A 374 -7.06 -13.52 -13.58
CA ILE A 374 -6.05 -13.75 -12.56
C ILE A 374 -6.71 -14.58 -11.44
N PRO A 375 -6.09 -15.67 -10.97
CA PRO A 375 -6.65 -16.49 -9.89
C PRO A 375 -7.09 -15.63 -8.68
N PRO A 376 -8.33 -15.79 -8.16
CA PRO A 376 -8.83 -14.96 -7.06
C PRO A 376 -8.04 -15.09 -5.76
N SER A 377 -7.22 -16.14 -5.61
CA SER A 377 -6.32 -16.29 -4.46
C SER A 377 -5.12 -15.34 -4.49
N VAL A 378 -4.78 -14.79 -5.66
CA VAL A 378 -3.74 -13.77 -5.83
C VAL A 378 -4.13 -12.49 -5.10
N SER A 379 -3.24 -12.04 -4.22
CA SER A 379 -3.33 -10.74 -3.57
C SER A 379 -3.58 -9.63 -4.60
N THR A 380 -4.31 -8.58 -4.22
CA THR A 380 -4.76 -7.51 -5.11
C THR A 380 -3.69 -7.09 -6.12
N PRO A 381 -3.86 -7.42 -7.42
CA PRO A 381 -2.98 -6.98 -8.49
C PRO A 381 -3.04 -5.46 -8.62
N LEU A 382 -1.87 -4.82 -8.70
CA LEU A 382 -1.73 -3.37 -8.84
C LEU A 382 -1.11 -2.98 -10.17
N SER A 383 -0.18 -3.79 -10.69
CA SER A 383 0.56 -3.51 -11.91
C SER A 383 0.74 -4.76 -12.76
N ILE A 384 0.95 -4.56 -14.07
CA ILE A 384 1.27 -5.61 -15.02
C ILE A 384 2.43 -5.18 -15.93
N GLU A 385 3.12 -6.16 -16.51
CA GLU A 385 4.02 -5.94 -17.64
C GLU A 385 4.02 -7.19 -18.53
N PHE A 386 4.30 -7.03 -19.82
CA PHE A 386 4.31 -8.11 -20.79
C PHE A 386 5.68 -8.24 -21.45
N TYR A 387 6.35 -9.37 -21.22
CA TYR A 387 7.68 -9.65 -21.76
C TYR A 387 7.77 -11.07 -22.31
N GLY A 388 8.32 -11.18 -23.54
CA GLY A 388 8.33 -12.44 -24.28
C GLY A 388 6.91 -12.91 -24.60
N SER A 389 6.44 -13.91 -23.85
CA SER A 389 5.10 -14.50 -23.91
C SER A 389 4.40 -14.56 -22.54
N SER A 390 4.94 -13.86 -21.54
CA SER A 390 4.46 -13.92 -20.16
C SER A 390 4.03 -12.53 -19.68
N PHE A 391 2.89 -12.50 -19.01
CA PHE A 391 2.54 -11.45 -18.06
C PHE A 391 3.37 -11.58 -16.78
N TYR A 392 3.83 -10.44 -16.28
CA TYR A 392 4.33 -10.20 -14.95
C TYR A 392 3.28 -9.37 -14.21
N ILE A 393 2.98 -9.72 -12.97
CA ILE A 393 1.87 -9.15 -12.20
C ILE A 393 2.39 -8.78 -10.81
N GLY A 394 2.40 -7.50 -10.50
CA GLY A 394 2.78 -6.97 -9.20
C GLY A 394 1.57 -6.87 -8.28
N THR A 395 1.72 -7.28 -7.02
CA THR A 395 0.61 -7.32 -6.07
C THR A 395 0.83 -6.40 -4.86
N LYS A 396 -0.26 -6.12 -4.14
CA LYS A 396 -0.27 -5.26 -2.95
C LYS A 396 0.58 -5.79 -1.78
N ASP A 397 0.81 -7.09 -1.68
CA ASP A 397 1.65 -7.71 -0.63
C ASP A 397 3.14 -7.81 -1.02
N GLY A 398 3.51 -7.35 -2.22
CA GLY A 398 4.90 -7.35 -2.69
C GLY A 398 5.34 -8.57 -3.47
N ASN A 399 4.45 -9.56 -3.67
CA ASN A 399 4.72 -10.66 -4.58
C ASN A 399 4.70 -10.17 -6.03
N ILE A 400 5.53 -10.80 -6.86
CA ILE A 400 5.45 -10.64 -8.32
C ILE A 400 5.24 -12.01 -8.95
N PHE A 401 4.16 -12.15 -9.72
CA PHE A 401 3.82 -13.38 -10.42
C PHE A 401 4.19 -13.32 -11.90
N LYS A 402 4.77 -14.41 -12.40
CA LYS A 402 4.93 -14.66 -13.83
C LYS A 402 3.88 -15.66 -14.30
N SER A 403 3.21 -15.36 -15.40
CA SER A 403 2.36 -16.35 -16.08
C SER A 403 3.21 -17.41 -16.78
N VAL A 404 2.91 -18.67 -16.47
CA VAL A 404 3.62 -19.87 -16.97
C VAL A 404 2.73 -20.78 -17.79
N GLY A 405 1.46 -20.43 -17.94
CA GLY A 405 0.48 -21.17 -18.75
C GLY A 405 -0.85 -20.45 -18.81
N ILE A 406 -1.70 -20.91 -19.72
CA ILE A 406 -3.04 -20.35 -19.95
C ILE A 406 -4.00 -21.53 -20.12
N MET A 407 -5.11 -21.50 -19.39
CA MET A 407 -6.16 -22.53 -19.46
C MET A 407 -7.45 -21.93 -20.01
N LYS A 408 -8.11 -22.64 -20.93
CA LYS A 408 -9.44 -22.27 -21.41
C LYS A 408 -10.47 -22.90 -20.46
N LYS A 409 -10.90 -22.16 -19.43
CA LYS A 409 -11.85 -22.66 -18.42
C LYS A 409 -13.04 -21.69 -18.29
N GLN A 410 -14.23 -22.23 -18.00
CA GLN A 410 -15.45 -21.45 -17.77
C GLN A 410 -15.60 -20.94 -16.33
N ALA A 411 -14.94 -21.58 -15.35
CA ALA A 411 -15.04 -21.23 -13.94
C ALA A 411 -13.67 -20.86 -13.35
N LEU A 412 -13.65 -19.78 -12.57
CA LEU A 412 -12.50 -19.21 -11.87
C LEU A 412 -12.15 -19.93 -10.57
N ASP A 413 -13.11 -20.68 -10.03
CA ASP A 413 -12.98 -21.27 -8.72
C ASP A 413 -11.86 -22.33 -8.70
N GLU A 414 -11.04 -22.26 -7.64
CA GLU A 414 -10.01 -23.23 -7.22
C GLU A 414 -8.64 -23.19 -7.91
N THR A 415 -8.35 -22.23 -8.79
CA THR A 415 -6.97 -22.08 -9.29
C THR A 415 -6.08 -21.42 -8.24
N GLU A 416 -4.95 -22.05 -7.92
CA GLU A 416 -3.93 -21.52 -7.02
C GLU A 416 -2.61 -21.31 -7.81
N PRO A 417 -1.72 -20.40 -7.37
CA PRO A 417 -0.42 -20.26 -8.03
C PRO A 417 0.43 -21.51 -7.78
N VAL A 418 1.13 -22.00 -8.80
CA VAL A 418 2.01 -23.18 -8.67
C VAL A 418 3.28 -22.90 -7.90
N ARG A 419 3.62 -21.63 -7.67
CA ARG A 419 4.72 -21.22 -6.81
C ARG A 419 4.38 -19.91 -6.14
N PHE A 420 4.70 -19.80 -4.85
CA PHE A 420 4.56 -18.56 -4.11
C PHE A 420 5.68 -18.38 -3.09
N PHE A 421 5.83 -17.14 -2.61
CA PHE A 421 6.69 -16.79 -1.49
C PHE A 421 5.81 -16.18 -0.41
N GLY A 422 6.10 -16.52 0.84
CA GLY A 422 5.45 -16.00 2.03
C GLY A 422 6.49 -15.52 3.02
N VAL A 423 6.21 -14.41 3.70
CA VAL A 423 7.04 -13.91 4.80
C VAL A 423 6.19 -13.37 5.94
N ALA A 424 6.46 -13.81 7.16
CA ALA A 424 5.71 -13.41 8.35
C ALA A 424 6.61 -13.27 9.56
N ARG A 425 6.31 -12.29 10.40
CA ARG A 425 6.86 -12.22 11.77
C ARG A 425 5.91 -12.83 12.80
N LEU A 426 4.64 -12.96 12.44
CA LEU A 426 3.55 -13.34 13.33
C LEU A 426 2.65 -14.41 12.71
N PRO A 427 2.08 -15.33 13.51
CA PRO A 427 1.09 -16.32 13.08
C PRO A 427 -0.04 -15.75 12.21
N LYS A 428 -0.62 -14.60 12.62
CA LYS A 428 -1.72 -13.95 11.89
C LYS A 428 -1.37 -13.51 10.46
N GLU A 429 -0.08 -13.37 10.17
CA GLU A 429 0.43 -13.00 8.84
C GLU A 429 0.80 -14.23 8.01
N GLY A 430 0.85 -15.40 8.66
CA GLY A 430 1.55 -16.59 8.20
C GLY A 430 0.84 -17.39 7.12
N LEU A 431 -0.37 -17.03 6.69
CA LEU A 431 -1.14 -17.78 5.69
C LEU A 431 -1.02 -17.15 4.30
N TRP A 432 -0.56 -17.92 3.31
CA TRP A 432 -0.53 -17.50 1.90
C TRP A 432 -0.95 -18.65 0.99
N TYR A 433 -1.90 -18.39 0.09
CA TYR A 433 -2.30 -19.36 -0.93
C TYR A 433 -2.62 -20.72 -0.33
N TRP A 434 -1.72 -21.68 -0.49
CA TRP A 434 -1.84 -23.06 -0.04
C TRP A 434 -0.78 -23.46 1.00
N GLY A 435 -0.13 -22.52 1.68
CA GLY A 435 0.73 -22.82 2.83
C GLY A 435 0.64 -21.80 3.95
N ALA A 436 1.01 -22.22 5.16
CA ALA A 436 1.02 -21.36 6.33
C ALA A 436 2.24 -21.59 7.24
N ILE A 437 2.97 -20.55 7.63
CA ILE A 437 3.95 -20.65 8.72
C ILE A 437 3.19 -20.71 10.05
N THR A 438 3.46 -21.75 10.84
CA THR A 438 2.84 -21.98 12.15
C THR A 438 3.83 -21.92 13.32
N GLY A 439 5.12 -21.82 13.04
CA GLY A 439 6.18 -21.70 14.05
C GLY A 439 7.48 -21.13 13.50
N TRP A 440 8.20 -20.42 14.36
CA TRP A 440 9.49 -19.77 14.06
C TRP A 440 10.62 -20.41 14.86
N LYS A 441 11.84 -20.42 14.32
CA LYS A 441 13.04 -20.79 15.10
C LYS A 441 13.40 -19.69 16.09
N LYS A 442 13.21 -18.44 15.67
CA LYS A 442 13.38 -17.22 16.45
C LYS A 442 12.11 -16.38 16.33
N GLU A 443 11.32 -16.37 17.39
CA GLU A 443 10.06 -15.61 17.46
C GLU A 443 10.30 -14.10 17.30
N GLY A 444 9.42 -13.43 16.53
CA GLY A 444 9.49 -11.99 16.23
C GLY A 444 10.46 -11.62 15.10
N GLU A 445 11.39 -12.52 14.75
CA GLU A 445 12.18 -12.40 13.53
C GLU A 445 11.38 -12.85 12.30
N LEU A 446 11.77 -12.37 11.12
CA LEU A 446 11.06 -12.68 9.89
C LEU A 446 11.28 -14.16 9.53
N GLY A 447 10.19 -14.91 9.40
CA GLY A 447 10.18 -16.24 8.80
C GLY A 447 9.86 -16.14 7.32
N LYS A 448 10.53 -16.93 6.49
CA LYS A 448 10.32 -16.98 5.04
C LYS A 448 10.02 -18.41 4.61
N ILE A 449 9.07 -18.53 3.68
CA ILE A 449 8.72 -19.79 3.04
C ILE A 449 8.59 -19.59 1.55
N GLU A 450 9.18 -20.50 0.77
CA GLU A 450 8.96 -20.63 -0.66
C GLU A 450 8.34 -22.00 -0.91
N CYS A 451 7.16 -22.03 -1.54
CA CYS A 451 6.50 -23.28 -1.89
C CYS A 451 6.31 -23.35 -3.40
N ALA A 452 6.57 -24.52 -4.01
CA ALA A 452 6.36 -24.75 -5.43
C ALA A 452 5.87 -26.16 -5.72
N ILE A 453 4.95 -26.27 -6.67
CA ILE A 453 4.48 -27.52 -7.27
C ILE A 453 5.33 -27.76 -8.53
N ARG A 454 5.88 -28.96 -8.62
CA ARG A 454 6.66 -29.45 -9.75
C ARG A 454 5.88 -30.57 -10.45
N LYS A 455 6.41 -31.04 -11.58
CA LYS A 455 5.82 -32.19 -12.30
C LYS A 455 5.81 -33.42 -11.39
N ASN A 456 4.94 -34.39 -11.71
CA ASN A 456 4.85 -35.68 -11.02
C ASN A 456 4.50 -35.57 -9.53
N ASN A 457 3.51 -34.74 -9.17
CA ASN A 457 3.03 -34.59 -7.79
C ASN A 457 4.12 -34.26 -6.77
N GLN A 458 5.10 -33.45 -7.17
CA GLN A 458 6.18 -33.05 -6.28
C GLN A 458 5.92 -31.65 -5.72
N ILE A 459 5.97 -31.51 -4.40
CA ILE A 459 5.89 -30.24 -3.70
C ILE A 459 7.27 -29.96 -3.11
N THR A 460 7.84 -28.80 -3.43
CA THR A 460 9.12 -28.34 -2.86
C THR A 460 8.86 -27.14 -1.95
N VAL A 461 9.42 -27.19 -0.74
CA VAL A 461 9.38 -26.12 0.25
C VAL A 461 10.81 -25.73 0.61
N ARG A 462 11.08 -24.43 0.66
CA ARG A 462 12.31 -23.88 1.26
C ARG A 462 11.93 -22.96 2.40
N THR A 463 12.67 -23.03 3.49
CA THR A 463 12.38 -22.26 4.69
C THR A 463 13.58 -21.46 5.17
N ASP A 464 13.31 -20.32 5.82
CA ASP A 464 14.28 -19.54 6.58
C ASP A 464 13.59 -19.06 7.87
N ASN A 465 14.22 -19.29 9.02
CA ASN A 465 13.67 -19.03 10.36
C ASN A 465 12.26 -19.66 10.64
N VAL A 466 11.95 -20.80 10.03
CA VAL A 466 10.69 -21.55 10.25
C VAL A 466 10.95 -22.82 11.05
N SER A 467 10.12 -23.10 12.06
CA SER A 467 10.15 -24.36 12.84
C SER A 467 8.92 -25.23 12.61
N SER A 468 7.80 -24.66 12.16
CA SER A 468 6.66 -25.43 11.68
C SER A 468 5.84 -24.67 10.63
N PHE A 469 5.21 -25.43 9.74
CA PHE A 469 4.32 -24.90 8.71
C PHE A 469 3.30 -25.96 8.25
N ASN A 470 2.23 -25.48 7.63
CA ASN A 470 1.20 -26.31 7.00
C ASN A 470 1.25 -26.13 5.48
N ILE A 471 0.97 -27.20 4.74
CA ILE A 471 0.76 -27.20 3.29
C ILE A 471 -0.64 -27.74 3.03
N PHE A 472 -1.56 -26.88 2.62
CA PHE A 472 -2.89 -27.28 2.17
C PHE A 472 -2.78 -27.76 0.73
N ILE A 473 -3.26 -28.94 0.39
CA ILE A 473 -2.94 -29.52 -0.92
C ILE A 473 -3.79 -28.89 -2.02
N PRO A 474 -3.17 -28.23 -3.01
CA PRO A 474 -3.89 -27.62 -4.12
C PRO A 474 -4.26 -28.72 -5.13
N PHE A 475 -5.36 -29.43 -4.90
CA PHE A 475 -5.82 -30.52 -5.76
C PHE A 475 -6.18 -30.09 -7.20
N SER A 476 -6.24 -28.78 -7.48
CA SER A 476 -6.30 -28.26 -8.85
C SER A 476 -4.98 -28.44 -9.63
N GLU A 477 -3.88 -28.72 -8.93
CA GLU A 477 -2.53 -28.82 -9.48
C GLU A 477 -1.83 -30.14 -9.11
N VAL A 478 -2.40 -30.92 -8.19
CA VAL A 478 -1.86 -32.19 -7.68
C VAL A 478 -2.92 -33.27 -7.77
N GLU A 479 -2.57 -34.42 -8.34
CA GLU A 479 -3.50 -35.56 -8.50
C GLU A 479 -3.64 -36.33 -7.19
N LYS A 480 -4.84 -36.42 -6.61
CA LYS A 480 -5.05 -36.96 -5.26
C LYS A 480 -4.66 -38.45 -5.13
N GLU A 481 -4.85 -39.20 -6.21
CA GLU A 481 -4.69 -40.66 -6.26
C GLU A 481 -3.22 -41.09 -6.44
N LYS A 482 -2.34 -40.17 -6.83
CA LYS A 482 -0.91 -40.46 -7.06
C LYS A 482 -0.08 -40.09 -5.83
N PRO A 483 1.02 -40.83 -5.54
CA PRO A 483 1.94 -40.47 -4.46
C PRO A 483 2.45 -39.03 -4.59
N ILE A 484 2.45 -38.31 -3.48
CA ILE A 484 2.97 -36.95 -3.37
C ILE A 484 4.39 -37.03 -2.79
N THR A 485 5.35 -36.39 -3.45
CA THR A 485 6.71 -36.25 -2.92
C THR A 485 6.87 -34.84 -2.34
N LEU A 486 6.97 -34.73 -1.02
CA LEU A 486 7.26 -33.47 -0.33
C LEU A 486 8.75 -33.37 -0.05
N ILE A 487 9.38 -32.33 -0.60
CA ILE A 487 10.80 -32.02 -0.40
C ILE A 487 10.90 -30.72 0.40
N ILE A 488 11.54 -30.75 1.56
CA ILE A 488 11.74 -29.59 2.41
C ILE A 488 13.25 -29.33 2.53
N ASP A 489 13.69 -28.12 2.18
CA ASP A 489 15.10 -27.70 2.23
C ASP A 489 16.05 -28.66 1.50
N GLY A 490 15.58 -29.20 0.36
CA GLY A 490 16.33 -30.12 -0.50
C GLY A 490 16.29 -31.60 -0.07
N LYS A 491 15.64 -31.95 1.04
CA LYS A 491 15.51 -33.33 1.54
C LYS A 491 14.09 -33.85 1.36
N ILE A 492 13.94 -35.13 0.98
CA ILE A 492 12.62 -35.77 0.93
C ILE A 492 12.13 -35.95 2.36
N ALA A 493 11.04 -35.26 2.72
CA ALA A 493 10.42 -35.32 4.03
C ALA A 493 9.22 -36.28 4.06
N PHE A 494 8.57 -36.50 2.91
CA PHE A 494 7.44 -37.41 2.77
C PHE A 494 7.31 -37.91 1.33
N ARG A 495 6.95 -39.19 1.15
CA ARG A 495 6.68 -39.80 -0.16
C ARG A 495 5.66 -40.93 -0.05
N ASP A 496 4.39 -40.61 -0.19
CA ASP A 496 3.27 -41.55 -0.16
C ASP A 496 1.99 -40.86 -0.68
N THR A 497 0.88 -41.57 -0.80
CA THR A 497 -0.45 -41.03 -1.07
C THR A 497 -0.97 -40.21 0.11
N ILE A 498 -1.76 -39.16 -0.15
CA ILE A 498 -2.36 -38.36 0.94
C ILE A 498 -3.65 -38.99 1.51
N GLY A 499 -4.31 -39.87 0.75
CA GLY A 499 -5.58 -40.47 1.13
C GLY A 499 -6.70 -39.44 1.22
N ASN A 500 -7.45 -39.43 2.33
CA ASN A 500 -8.55 -38.50 2.56
C ASN A 500 -8.14 -37.17 3.22
N HIS A 501 -6.86 -37.02 3.55
CA HIS A 501 -6.32 -35.83 4.17
C HIS A 501 -6.19 -34.69 3.17
N LYS A 502 -6.13 -33.45 3.68
CA LYS A 502 -6.10 -32.22 2.89
C LYS A 502 -4.88 -31.35 3.15
N GLU A 503 -4.09 -31.68 4.17
CA GLU A 503 -2.89 -30.93 4.50
C GLU A 503 -1.73 -31.81 4.95
N PHE A 504 -0.53 -31.27 4.80
CA PHE A 504 0.65 -31.70 5.55
C PHE A 504 0.93 -30.72 6.67
N VAL A 505 1.10 -31.24 7.89
CA VAL A 505 1.58 -30.49 9.06
C VAL A 505 3.05 -30.85 9.26
N CYS A 506 3.93 -29.89 8.98
CA CYS A 506 5.38 -30.08 8.99
C CYS A 506 5.97 -29.40 10.24
N THR A 507 6.69 -30.16 11.05
CA THR A 507 7.33 -29.67 12.27
C THR A 507 8.79 -30.09 12.30
N LEU A 508 9.66 -29.18 12.69
CA LEU A 508 11.07 -29.42 12.87
C LEU A 508 11.33 -29.98 14.28
N ASP A 509 12.09 -31.06 14.38
CA ASP A 509 12.53 -31.61 15.66
C ASP A 509 13.80 -30.89 16.19
N GLU A 510 14.25 -31.30 17.38
CA GLU A 510 15.46 -30.76 18.03
C GLU A 510 16.75 -31.03 17.22
N LYS A 511 16.75 -32.02 16.32
CA LYS A 511 17.87 -32.39 15.44
C LYS A 511 17.80 -31.69 14.08
N ASN A 512 16.88 -30.73 13.90
CA ASN A 512 16.61 -30.08 12.61
C ASN A 512 16.17 -31.05 11.50
N LEU A 513 15.44 -32.11 11.85
CA LEU A 513 14.78 -33.00 10.91
C LEU A 513 13.29 -32.67 10.82
N TRP A 514 12.76 -32.70 9.61
CA TRP A 514 11.34 -32.41 9.35
C TRP A 514 10.50 -33.67 9.56
N TYR A 515 9.52 -33.58 10.45
CA TYR A 515 8.46 -34.57 10.64
C TYR A 515 7.18 -34.10 9.96
N VAL A 516 6.50 -35.00 9.25
CA VAL A 516 5.32 -34.68 8.42
C VAL A 516 4.13 -35.53 8.87
N ASN A 517 3.08 -34.88 9.35
CA ASN A 517 1.77 -35.49 9.60
C ASN A 517 0.78 -35.13 8.49
N LYS A 518 -0.22 -35.99 8.29
CA LYS A 518 -1.38 -35.70 7.42
C LYS A 518 -2.50 -35.13 8.29
N GLY A 519 -3.15 -34.06 7.84
CA GLY A 519 -4.25 -33.39 8.56
C GLY A 519 -5.50 -33.20 7.70
N MET A 520 -6.59 -32.79 8.33
CA MET A 520 -7.89 -32.63 7.67
C MET A 520 -8.25 -31.18 7.35
N ASP A 521 -7.49 -30.21 7.86
CA ASP A 521 -7.74 -28.80 7.60
C ASP A 521 -7.45 -28.44 6.14
N ASP A 522 -8.14 -27.39 5.69
CA ASP A 522 -7.83 -26.70 4.45
C ASP A 522 -7.65 -25.20 4.73
N LYS A 523 -7.27 -24.46 3.70
CA LYS A 523 -7.06 -23.01 3.79
C LYS A 523 -8.25 -22.26 4.41
N LYS A 524 -9.48 -22.72 4.20
CA LYS A 524 -10.70 -22.07 4.69
C LYS A 524 -10.99 -22.41 6.15
N THR A 525 -10.60 -23.60 6.61
CA THR A 525 -10.77 -24.04 8.01
C THR A 525 -9.57 -23.70 8.89
N PHE A 526 -8.43 -23.34 8.30
CA PHE A 526 -7.22 -22.99 9.05
C PHE A 526 -7.43 -21.75 9.92
N HIS A 527 -7.13 -21.90 11.20
CA HIS A 527 -7.06 -20.82 12.16
C HIS A 527 -5.66 -20.75 12.77
N TYR A 528 -5.03 -19.59 12.67
CA TYR A 528 -3.74 -19.38 13.31
C TYR A 528 -3.89 -19.45 14.84
N LYS A 529 -2.85 -19.94 15.52
CA LYS A 529 -2.77 -19.97 16.97
C LYS A 529 -1.88 -18.82 17.44
N PRO A 530 -2.37 -17.89 18.29
CA PRO A 530 -1.51 -16.84 18.84
C PRO A 530 -0.37 -17.43 19.68
N ILE A 531 0.81 -16.82 19.58
CA ILE A 531 1.96 -17.17 20.43
C ILE A 531 1.85 -16.37 21.72
N PHE A 532 1.65 -17.06 22.85
CA PHE A 532 1.59 -16.40 24.17
C PHE A 532 2.97 -16.36 24.80
N ILE A 533 3.46 -15.15 25.07
CA ILE A 533 4.84 -14.91 25.55
C ILE A 533 4.90 -14.52 27.04
N GLY A 534 3.75 -14.21 27.65
CA GLY A 534 3.70 -13.84 29.05
C GLY A 534 2.31 -13.48 29.54
N MET A 535 2.26 -12.77 30.66
CA MET A 535 1.02 -12.29 31.27
C MET A 535 1.16 -10.91 31.91
N CYS A 536 0.04 -10.19 32.00
CA CYS A 536 -0.06 -8.92 32.71
C CYS A 536 -1.03 -9.07 33.90
N SER A 537 -0.60 -8.66 35.10
CA SER A 537 -1.39 -8.83 36.33
C SER A 537 -2.58 -7.87 36.42
N GLU A 538 -2.46 -6.72 35.78
CA GLU A 538 -3.45 -5.65 35.71
C GLU A 538 -3.46 -5.04 34.30
N THR A 539 -4.47 -4.22 33.98
CA THR A 539 -4.51 -3.51 32.70
C THR A 539 -3.60 -2.29 32.78
N LEU A 540 -2.64 -2.18 31.85
CA LEU A 540 -1.80 -1.00 31.69
C LEU A 540 -2.35 -0.17 30.52
N SER A 541 -3.02 0.92 30.84
CA SER A 541 -3.61 1.85 29.87
C SER A 541 -2.57 2.80 29.28
N HIS A 542 -2.72 3.15 28.01
CA HIS A 542 -1.94 4.19 27.34
C HIS A 542 -2.58 5.58 27.41
N THR A 543 -3.79 5.71 27.94
CA THR A 543 -4.51 6.99 28.03
C THR A 543 -4.63 7.53 29.45
N ASP A 544 -4.28 6.72 30.46
CA ASP A 544 -4.32 7.14 31.86
C ASP A 544 -3.28 8.22 32.13
N GLU A 545 -3.54 9.07 33.13
CA GLU A 545 -2.74 10.26 33.45
C GLU A 545 -1.23 9.97 33.64
N HIS A 546 -0.89 8.78 34.11
CA HIS A 546 0.49 8.36 34.38
C HIS A 546 1.08 7.41 33.32
N PHE A 547 0.35 7.11 32.26
CA PHE A 547 0.79 6.28 31.12
C PHE A 547 1.51 4.99 31.58
N PRO A 548 0.88 4.12 32.39
CA PRO A 548 1.56 2.97 33.00
C PRO A 548 2.22 2.04 31.98
N VAL A 549 1.62 1.86 30.80
CA VAL A 549 2.20 1.03 29.74
C VAL A 549 3.45 1.66 29.12
N ALA A 550 3.47 2.98 28.95
CA ALA A 550 4.63 3.71 28.46
C ALA A 550 5.75 3.68 29.50
N SER A 551 5.42 3.77 30.79
CA SER A 551 6.37 3.60 31.89
C SER A 551 7.01 2.21 31.90
N PHE A 552 6.23 1.16 31.63
CA PHE A 552 6.75 -0.20 31.44
C PHE A 552 7.70 -0.29 30.24
N VAL A 553 7.33 0.27 29.08
CA VAL A 553 8.21 0.28 27.90
C VAL A 553 9.51 1.04 28.20
N ALA A 554 9.43 2.17 28.92
CA ALA A 554 10.61 2.92 29.36
C ALA A 554 11.53 2.08 30.26
N ASP A 555 10.97 1.28 31.18
CA ASP A 555 11.76 0.34 32.00
C ASP A 555 12.50 -0.68 31.16
N VAL A 556 11.81 -1.27 30.19
CA VAL A 556 12.36 -2.30 29.30
C VAL A 556 13.52 -1.74 28.49
N ILE A 557 13.35 -0.59 27.84
CA ILE A 557 14.43 -0.01 27.03
C ILE A 557 15.61 0.43 27.90
N ARG A 558 15.35 0.96 29.11
CA ARG A 558 16.40 1.33 30.06
C ARG A 558 17.27 0.13 30.42
N GLN A 559 16.62 -0.98 30.75
CA GLN A 559 17.29 -2.24 31.10
C GLN A 559 18.05 -2.82 29.90
N ALA A 560 17.48 -2.75 28.70
CA ALA A 560 18.07 -3.33 27.49
C ALA A 560 19.42 -2.71 27.10
N VAL A 561 19.66 -1.45 27.46
CA VAL A 561 20.94 -0.75 27.20
C VAL A 561 21.70 -0.35 28.47
N SER A 562 21.28 -0.88 29.63
CA SER A 562 21.89 -0.60 30.94
C SER A 562 22.03 0.91 31.25
N ALA A 563 21.04 1.71 30.85
CA ALA A 563 21.03 3.16 31.09
C ALA A 563 20.59 3.51 32.52
N ASP A 564 21.01 4.67 33.01
CA ASP A 564 20.56 5.21 34.30
C ASP A 564 19.07 5.56 34.25
N VAL A 565 18.63 6.17 33.14
CA VAL A 565 17.29 6.74 32.94
C VAL A 565 16.76 6.35 31.57
N ALA A 566 15.43 6.31 31.40
CA ALA A 566 14.83 6.32 30.08
C ALA A 566 13.71 7.35 29.97
N ILE A 567 13.58 7.94 28.77
CA ILE A 567 12.52 8.88 28.40
C ILE A 567 11.96 8.46 27.04
N ILE A 568 10.65 8.24 26.94
CA ILE A 568 9.99 7.91 25.67
C ILE A 568 8.77 8.81 25.43
N PRO A 569 8.48 9.18 24.18
CA PRO A 569 7.30 9.98 23.87
C PRO A 569 6.07 9.07 23.86
N SER A 570 4.91 9.56 24.29
CA SER A 570 3.66 8.77 24.24
C SER A 570 3.24 8.40 22.81
N SER A 571 3.73 9.13 21.81
CA SER A 571 3.42 8.91 20.38
C SER A 571 3.85 7.55 19.84
N ILE A 572 4.83 6.86 20.45
CA ILE A 572 5.22 5.50 20.02
C ILE A 572 4.32 4.41 20.59
N ILE A 573 3.52 4.71 21.62
CA ILE A 573 2.58 3.77 22.22
C ILE A 573 1.26 3.83 21.46
N LYS A 574 0.73 2.68 21.06
CA LYS A 574 -0.42 2.58 20.16
C LYS A 574 -1.62 1.85 20.75
N ASP A 575 -1.44 1.19 21.89
CA ASP A 575 -2.43 0.27 22.44
C ASP A 575 -2.20 0.05 23.95
N ASP A 576 -3.16 -0.57 24.62
CA ASP A 576 -3.09 -0.97 26.03
C ASP A 576 -2.48 -2.36 26.21
N LEU A 577 -1.99 -2.69 27.40
CA LEU A 577 -1.78 -4.10 27.80
C LEU A 577 -2.89 -4.55 28.74
N ILE A 578 -3.82 -5.35 28.24
CA ILE A 578 -4.96 -5.84 29.03
C ILE A 578 -4.50 -6.93 30.01
N LYS A 579 -5.10 -6.95 31.21
CA LYS A 579 -4.93 -8.03 32.20
C LYS A 579 -5.13 -9.41 31.55
N GLY A 580 -4.23 -10.34 31.84
CA GLY A 580 -4.29 -11.72 31.36
C GLY A 580 -3.10 -12.11 30.48
N ARG A 581 -3.29 -13.09 29.58
CA ARG A 581 -2.23 -13.60 28.71
C ARG A 581 -1.87 -12.56 27.65
N ILE A 582 -0.58 -12.31 27.47
CA ILE A 582 -0.04 -11.42 26.45
C ILE A 582 0.50 -12.26 25.30
N SER A 583 0.00 -11.97 24.10
CA SER A 583 0.49 -12.61 22.87
C SER A 583 1.61 -11.79 22.23
N LEU A 584 2.42 -12.44 21.40
CA LEU A 584 3.47 -11.78 20.62
C LEU A 584 2.88 -10.70 19.70
N GLU A 585 1.75 -10.99 19.06
CA GLU A 585 1.04 -10.03 18.21
C GLU A 585 0.63 -8.77 18.96
N LYS A 586 0.33 -8.90 20.25
CA LYS A 586 -0.01 -7.78 21.11
C LYS A 586 1.17 -6.83 21.30
N LEU A 587 2.41 -7.33 21.37
CA LEU A 587 3.58 -6.45 21.43
C LEU A 587 3.80 -5.65 20.15
N PHE A 588 3.52 -6.27 19.00
CA PHE A 588 3.63 -5.59 17.71
C PHE A 588 2.53 -4.53 17.49
N SER A 589 1.36 -4.68 18.12
CA SER A 589 0.35 -3.61 18.14
C SER A 589 0.59 -2.58 19.23
N LEU A 590 1.37 -2.91 20.27
CA LEU A 590 1.61 -2.05 21.41
C LEU A 590 2.47 -0.82 21.08
N VAL A 591 3.56 -1.03 20.33
CA VAL A 591 4.55 0.01 20.03
C VAL A 591 4.78 0.13 18.53
N SER A 592 4.96 1.37 18.06
CA SER A 592 5.51 1.62 16.73
C SER A 592 6.90 0.98 16.60
N PRO A 593 7.26 0.42 15.42
CA PRO A 593 8.63 0.00 15.16
C PRO A 593 9.62 1.17 15.35
N ASP A 594 10.57 1.00 16.27
CA ASP A 594 11.59 2.01 16.59
C ASP A 594 12.87 1.32 17.14
N THR A 595 13.97 2.05 17.16
CA THR A 595 15.28 1.66 17.71
C THR A 595 15.58 2.44 18.98
N ILE A 596 16.32 1.82 19.90
CA ILE A 596 16.77 2.47 21.13
C ILE A 596 17.98 3.35 20.81
N TRP A 597 17.96 4.59 21.30
CA TRP A 597 19.06 5.55 21.24
C TRP A 597 19.52 5.90 22.64
N THR A 598 20.74 6.37 22.79
CA THR A 598 21.27 6.82 24.08
C THR A 598 21.94 8.18 23.95
N PHE A 599 21.81 9.02 24.98
CA PHE A 599 22.58 10.26 25.10
C PHE A 599 23.02 10.46 26.55
N ASN A 600 24.04 11.29 26.76
CA ASN A 600 24.54 11.64 28.09
C ASN A 600 24.12 13.06 28.44
N VAL A 601 23.72 13.27 29.69
CA VAL A 601 23.31 14.58 30.20
C VAL A 601 23.55 14.67 31.71
N ASN A 602 23.92 15.84 32.22
CA ASN A 602 24.03 16.04 33.66
C ASN A 602 22.63 16.18 34.31
N GLY A 603 22.54 15.93 35.61
CA GLY A 603 21.25 15.94 36.32
C GLY A 603 20.54 17.28 36.31
N ALA A 604 21.28 18.39 36.32
CA ALA A 604 20.70 19.74 36.25
C ALA A 604 19.99 19.99 34.91
N GLU A 605 20.58 19.55 33.80
CA GLU A 605 20.00 19.68 32.47
C GLU A 605 18.86 18.68 32.26
N LEU A 606 19.01 17.45 32.77
CA LEU A 606 17.92 16.47 32.78
C LEU A 606 16.70 16.99 33.58
N TYR A 607 16.93 17.70 34.69
CA TYR A 607 15.87 18.37 35.43
C TYR A 607 15.15 19.41 34.57
N LYS A 608 15.88 20.25 33.81
CA LYS A 608 15.25 21.22 32.89
C LYS A 608 14.41 20.54 31.82
N MET A 609 14.91 19.46 31.21
CA MET A 609 14.16 18.67 30.23
C MET A 609 12.87 18.09 30.82
N VAL A 610 12.93 17.55 32.04
CA VAL A 610 11.75 17.00 32.73
C VAL A 610 10.77 18.11 33.10
N ASN A 611 11.25 19.27 33.55
CA ASN A 611 10.42 20.43 33.85
C ASN A 611 9.75 21.01 32.59
N PHE A 612 10.42 20.96 31.44
CA PHE A 612 9.82 21.29 30.16
C PHE A 612 8.75 20.27 29.75
N ASN A 613 9.04 18.97 29.92
CA ASN A 613 8.12 17.88 29.58
C ASN A 613 6.77 17.97 30.32
N ILE A 614 6.76 18.30 31.61
CA ILE A 614 5.52 18.43 32.38
C ILE A 614 4.68 19.66 32.01
N LYS A 615 5.29 20.63 31.32
CA LYS A 615 4.59 21.79 30.76
C LYS A 615 3.87 21.48 29.46
N GLN A 616 4.13 20.31 28.87
CA GLN A 616 3.47 19.85 27.66
C GLN A 616 2.05 19.35 27.92
N VAL A 617 1.22 19.46 26.88
CA VAL A 617 -0.07 18.77 26.78
C VAL A 617 0.12 17.26 26.79
N ASN A 618 -0.91 16.50 27.23
CA ASN A 618 -0.80 15.06 27.51
C ASN A 618 -0.25 14.22 26.34
N ASN A 619 -0.61 14.54 25.09
CA ASN A 619 -0.12 13.81 23.90
C ASN A 619 1.34 14.12 23.51
N LYS A 620 1.94 15.14 24.11
CA LYS A 620 3.37 15.48 23.99
C LYS A 620 4.17 15.18 25.25
N ARG A 621 3.52 14.70 26.31
CA ARG A 621 4.21 14.31 27.54
C ARG A 621 4.92 12.97 27.35
N CYS A 622 6.19 12.94 27.72
CA CYS A 622 7.03 11.76 27.74
C CYS A 622 6.89 10.99 29.06
N SER A 623 6.98 9.67 28.98
CA SER A 623 7.07 8.76 30.12
C SER A 623 8.52 8.53 30.51
N ILE A 624 8.73 8.22 31.80
CA ILE A 624 10.07 8.15 32.39
C ILE A 624 10.33 6.83 33.13
N SER A 625 11.60 6.46 33.22
CA SER A 625 12.11 5.37 34.05
C SER A 625 13.47 5.75 34.67
N GLY A 626 13.81 5.19 35.83
CA GLY A 626 15.10 5.38 36.50
C GLY A 626 15.14 6.46 37.60
N PHE A 627 14.11 7.29 37.71
CA PHE A 627 13.96 8.31 38.76
C PHE A 627 12.48 8.58 39.04
N SER A 628 12.19 9.34 40.11
CA SER A 628 10.84 9.83 40.42
C SER A 628 10.83 11.31 40.70
N PHE A 629 9.68 11.94 40.49
CA PHE A 629 9.49 13.35 40.81
C PHE A 629 8.03 13.67 41.13
N THR A 630 7.83 14.77 41.84
CA THR A 630 6.53 15.39 42.12
C THR A 630 6.48 16.76 41.46
N TYR A 631 5.38 17.09 40.81
CA TYR A 631 5.14 18.41 40.24
C TYR A 631 3.87 19.03 40.79
N LYS A 632 3.85 20.36 40.91
CA LYS A 632 2.65 21.12 41.26
C LYS A 632 1.83 21.35 39.99
N ARG A 633 0.56 20.96 40.00
CA ARG A 633 -0.35 21.20 38.87
C ARG A 633 -0.82 22.65 38.87
N GLY A 634 -0.64 23.35 37.76
CA GLY A 634 -1.17 24.70 37.57
C GLY A 634 -2.52 24.71 36.85
N ALA A 635 -3.08 25.91 36.63
CA ALA A 635 -4.36 26.06 35.92
C ALA A 635 -4.22 25.66 34.44
N LYS A 636 -3.07 25.95 33.83
CA LYS A 636 -2.67 25.47 32.50
C LYS A 636 -1.46 24.54 32.62
N CYS A 637 -1.21 23.74 31.57
CA CYS A 637 -0.04 22.85 31.56
C CYS A 637 1.27 23.64 31.69
N GLU A 638 1.36 24.81 31.06
CA GLU A 638 2.52 25.72 31.10
C GLU A 638 2.92 26.16 32.52
N ASP A 639 1.95 26.17 33.44
CA ASP A 639 2.12 26.56 34.83
C ASP A 639 2.64 25.41 35.72
N ASN A 640 2.67 24.18 35.20
CA ASN A 640 3.19 23.03 35.93
C ASN A 640 4.68 23.22 36.25
N ASN A 641 5.12 22.84 37.44
CA ASN A 641 6.55 22.89 37.80
C ASN A 641 6.94 21.72 38.72
N VAL A 642 8.12 21.16 38.49
CA VAL A 642 8.68 20.09 39.33
C VAL A 642 9.09 20.67 40.69
N VAL A 643 8.51 20.15 41.77
CA VAL A 643 8.76 20.61 43.15
C VAL A 643 9.66 19.68 43.95
N LYS A 644 9.76 18.40 43.54
CA LYS A 644 10.63 17.41 44.17
C LYS A 644 11.10 16.41 43.12
N THR A 645 12.37 16.04 43.14
CA THR A 645 12.93 15.03 42.23
C THR A 645 13.96 14.18 42.94
N SER A 646 14.13 12.93 42.50
CA SER A 646 15.23 12.05 42.94
C SER A 646 16.48 12.18 42.06
N LEU A 647 16.53 13.12 41.12
CA LEU A 647 17.71 13.41 40.32
C LEU A 647 18.75 14.16 41.15
N ASP A 648 20.01 13.73 41.03
CA ASP A 648 21.17 14.43 41.57
C ASP A 648 21.70 15.40 40.50
N PRO A 649 21.66 16.73 40.74
CA PRO A 649 22.08 17.72 39.74
C PRO A 649 23.54 17.59 39.30
N ALA A 650 24.41 17.01 40.15
CA ALA A 650 25.84 16.85 39.86
C ALA A 650 26.17 15.54 39.13
N LYS A 651 25.27 14.55 39.15
CA LYS A 651 25.49 13.26 38.48
C LYS A 651 25.33 13.39 36.96
N ASN A 652 26.20 12.71 36.21
CA ASN A 652 25.98 12.44 34.78
C ASN A 652 25.13 11.19 34.60
N TYR A 653 24.12 11.29 33.73
CA TYR A 653 23.17 10.23 33.44
C TYR A 653 23.31 9.78 31.99
N THR A 654 23.36 8.46 31.79
CA THR A 654 23.07 7.85 30.49
C THR A 654 21.57 7.71 30.35
N VAL A 655 20.98 8.33 29.32
CA VAL A 655 19.54 8.31 29.06
C VAL A 655 19.24 7.46 27.83
N ALA A 656 18.42 6.42 28.00
CA ALA A 656 17.85 5.66 26.90
C ALA A 656 16.58 6.32 26.36
N THR A 657 16.43 6.32 25.05
CA THR A 657 15.26 6.88 24.36
C THR A 657 15.03 6.18 23.02
N THR A 658 14.20 6.76 22.16
CA THR A 658 13.81 6.23 20.85
C THR A 658 14.16 7.20 19.73
N HIS A 659 14.28 6.71 18.50
CA HIS A 659 14.60 7.57 17.35
C HIS A 659 13.53 8.65 17.15
N GLU A 660 12.25 8.32 17.37
CA GLU A 660 11.16 9.28 17.26
C GLU A 660 11.36 10.47 18.22
N LEU A 661 11.85 10.23 19.44
CA LEU A 661 12.16 11.33 20.35
C LEU A 661 13.35 12.15 19.88
N ILE A 662 14.41 11.51 19.38
CA ILE A 662 15.60 12.22 18.88
C ILE A 662 15.22 13.20 17.76
N LYS A 663 14.38 12.76 16.80
CA LYS A 663 13.91 13.60 15.69
C LYS A 663 13.17 14.86 16.14
N LYS A 664 12.50 14.80 17.30
CA LYS A 664 11.62 15.86 17.81
C LYS A 664 12.05 16.32 19.19
N MET A 665 13.32 16.17 19.55
CA MET A 665 13.77 16.35 20.93
C MET A 665 13.50 17.78 21.43
N LYS A 666 13.72 18.79 20.58
CA LYS A 666 13.42 20.18 20.89
C LYS A 666 11.93 20.43 21.16
N GLU A 667 11.05 19.74 20.44
CA GLU A 667 9.59 19.83 20.62
C GLU A 667 9.13 19.19 21.94
N TYR A 668 9.73 18.05 22.32
CA TYR A 668 9.29 17.27 23.47
C TYR A 668 10.00 17.66 24.79
N LEU A 669 11.27 18.03 24.72
CA LEU A 669 12.15 18.26 25.89
C LEU A 669 12.82 19.64 25.90
N GLY A 670 12.59 20.49 24.89
CA GLY A 670 13.06 21.88 24.87
C GLY A 670 14.57 22.06 24.59
N GLY A 671 15.28 20.99 24.21
CA GLY A 671 16.72 21.02 23.93
C GLY A 671 17.15 20.03 22.86
N GLU A 672 18.44 20.01 22.55
CA GLU A 672 19.08 19.08 21.63
C GLU A 672 20.21 18.34 22.35
N THR A 673 20.53 17.12 21.90
CA THR A 673 21.60 16.32 22.50
C THR A 673 22.40 15.59 21.44
N ASN A 674 23.69 15.38 21.72
CA ASN A 674 24.51 14.46 20.95
C ASN A 674 24.12 13.03 21.30
N SER A 675 23.30 12.44 20.45
CA SER A 675 22.77 11.09 20.65
C SER A 675 23.54 10.06 19.84
N LYS A 676 23.68 8.87 20.42
CA LYS A 676 24.26 7.70 19.78
C LYS A 676 23.14 6.73 19.43
N ARG A 677 23.10 6.34 18.17
CA ARG A 677 22.19 5.30 17.68
C ARG A 677 22.55 3.95 18.31
N GLY A 678 21.57 3.28 18.91
CA GLY A 678 21.66 1.88 19.24
C GLY A 678 21.17 1.00 18.08
N TYR A 679 21.67 -0.23 18.02
CA TYR A 679 21.25 -1.24 17.04
C TYR A 679 20.10 -2.13 17.56
N ILE A 680 19.55 -1.80 18.73
CA ILE A 680 18.55 -2.63 19.42
C ILE A 680 17.15 -2.09 19.12
N SER A 681 16.26 -2.98 18.67
CA SER A 681 14.85 -2.66 18.43
C SER A 681 14.06 -2.66 19.75
N VAL A 682 13.18 -1.66 19.93
CA VAL A 682 12.29 -1.58 21.10
C VAL A 682 11.44 -2.85 21.24
N ILE A 683 10.89 -3.34 20.13
CA ILE A 683 10.06 -4.57 20.10
C ILE A 683 10.85 -5.82 20.51
N ASN A 684 12.10 -5.96 20.05
CA ASN A 684 12.94 -7.10 20.41
C ASN A 684 13.30 -7.04 21.89
N SER A 685 13.55 -5.84 22.44
CA SER A 685 13.76 -5.68 23.88
C SER A 685 12.54 -6.09 24.71
N LEU A 686 11.32 -5.79 24.24
CA LEU A 686 10.09 -6.26 24.89
C LEU A 686 9.97 -7.78 24.84
N ILE A 687 10.23 -8.40 23.69
CA ILE A 687 10.21 -9.86 23.52
C ILE A 687 11.23 -10.51 24.47
N ASP A 688 12.46 -10.00 24.50
CA ASP A 688 13.52 -10.54 25.34
C ASP A 688 13.25 -10.32 26.84
N TRP A 689 12.61 -9.20 27.20
CA TRP A 689 12.14 -8.97 28.56
C TRP A 689 11.10 -10.01 28.97
N PHE A 690 10.13 -10.34 28.11
CA PHE A 690 9.13 -11.37 28.38
C PHE A 690 9.72 -12.78 28.46
N LYS A 691 10.71 -13.11 27.62
CA LYS A 691 11.44 -14.38 27.73
C LYS A 691 12.08 -14.57 29.11
N LYS A 692 12.57 -13.48 29.72
CA LYS A 692 13.21 -13.50 31.05
C LYS A 692 12.21 -13.43 32.21
N ASN A 693 11.24 -12.52 32.16
CA ASN A 693 10.39 -12.19 33.30
C ASN A 693 9.01 -12.89 33.29
N LYS A 694 8.49 -13.25 32.10
CA LYS A 694 7.19 -13.90 31.83
C LYS A 694 5.92 -13.19 32.34
N LYS A 695 6.02 -12.32 33.34
CA LYS A 695 4.88 -11.66 34.01
C LYS A 695 5.21 -10.20 34.30
N ILE A 696 4.31 -9.30 33.90
CA ILE A 696 4.31 -7.92 34.36
C ILE A 696 3.54 -7.87 35.69
N SER A 697 4.23 -7.47 36.75
CA SER A 697 3.65 -7.11 38.05
C SER A 697 3.21 -5.64 38.04
N THR A 698 2.93 -5.06 39.20
CA THR A 698 2.53 -3.66 39.31
C THR A 698 3.63 -2.71 38.86
N ILE A 699 3.29 -1.77 37.98
CA ILE A 699 4.22 -0.71 37.55
C ILE A 699 4.23 0.39 38.63
N LYS A 700 5.40 0.60 39.25
CA LYS A 700 5.55 1.64 40.28
C LYS A 700 5.32 3.02 39.67
N GLN A 701 4.41 3.79 40.26
CA GLN A 701 4.20 5.19 39.91
C GLN A 701 5.45 6.02 40.22
N ARG A 702 5.96 6.78 39.23
CA ARG A 702 7.18 7.61 39.33
C ARG A 702 6.91 9.11 39.24
N ILE A 703 5.73 9.47 38.72
CA ILE A 703 5.31 10.85 38.53
C ILE A 703 4.11 11.08 39.44
N ASN A 704 4.25 12.03 40.36
CA ASN A 704 3.16 12.44 41.24
C ASN A 704 2.80 13.90 40.95
N SER A 705 1.50 14.21 40.98
CA SER A 705 1.01 15.59 40.96
C SER A 705 0.47 15.97 42.33
N ILE A 706 0.73 17.19 42.77
CA ILE A 706 0.11 17.81 43.96
C ILE A 706 -0.60 19.10 43.61
#